data_AF-A0A0S4M3C6-F1
#
_entry.id   AF-A0A0S4M3C6-F1
#
_cell.length_a   1.000
_cell.length_b   1.000
_cell.length_c   1.000
_cell.angle_alpha   90.00
_cell.angle_beta   90.00
_cell.angle_gamma   90.00
#
_symmetry.space_group_name_H-M   'P 1'
#
loop_
_entity.id
_entity.type
_entity.pdbx_description
1 polymer ?
#
loop_
_entity_poly.entity_id
_entity_poly.type
_entity_poly.pdbx_seq_one_letter_code
_entity_poly.pdbx_strand_id
1 'polypeptide(L)'
;MYPCHFTNINSIDESTSGNVCCKDICVSNNHNHDTNTNTAPKHKLFCNFLNINTHPELYQGDDYQEKLLPLDIFKLTKLDESNSSSDTYSFDTSQPPTSKTIKRQLIEDEPLSIEPITKIICLKQIKSNEKNCISSLSFREKIITKQNVENPEQTIQNHSTRTGQSIIKKELRIKLCRCNIGQRVDDENVIKKNISLKFYSRRSHWMTKYNSRIVYRDAIKKIDIDNNGLFRDSVLGKIYNHIKKYSLKPSINLSKTYSNIRKYALDKLSSLLNDETLDLDILITPRMSISDLRSSCISNQYFFKKLRENCEKIAENTRATPESCLSDVFQCQIIFDHYDSFTSTNTKIKLSPRKDKLLPKLKELIIDTVSNLPNSIICEIEKLSQSDIVNALFLEIHGVLISKSLIKNLNLLFISNKREFINSKFDDDLNLLNYLLNKIGNLVRESCIFHDGVFLPDEYTVEKLSKYLLSDMYGVSSMFHGKLKLLDKKTSKSQETIDDISLDNIYNIKTKTEKIEIGNNCNYNQGDVVQPIKNIERSEQQSMTIELSLKRYCRNNLCSTERTSSIYENAIKKIIIDNNFRFEDSVLREIGTYITSKGFTKSSLNLSKTYSNVLKYVLDKVSPYIRNIVANQDLLISSGMSLSDIRYNYISNNVFFEKLGKDCEEIVKNIHLTPNYYFSGIIQNYIYLGSPERLEITSKKNKLCAEVKMLIIETISNLPNNIIHELKKFSPNDMVNGLFSKIHGLYLHKPLINNLRLLYNSNKFPNDDHISNLDSLNNLLTTLLNKVKKSPILYGGKIFLTGERTSNLLSKYLLLDMYKIPFRFHKKLTPKEHINDNILESNHKKHSVTETYNSMEPLLKKTTIVPQKKYKWNPGRISSSNVYELALSTIEIDKGDFEYYFIDKVRRYKVVQECLSKKGKINVDLSETYNRTKNYILEIFIPFFREIEHKIKLTNGMSIDELRHSYISNTDIFDKLRNFCAKMVSYVKNCNNIILTNMIQHRVGLETEIYQVMKIKSKRKIVFRNCMEKLLIRNILNVPETISNSIKLIPNTRLIEKCFSHFHDMYVDNESLTKAKLAFDTIEKKVLNDHLLIKLVDKISLDLIHKIKQENVYKIVNSNIVYRNLSTYCYIRKLVKKELPTLIDKITDPIMTIRNDKIETVDKKTRIKILDKLGSDLIAITTSSYTKLCVKKYKSKNRQSKIYLGTNKLSNIN
;
A
#
# COMPACT_ATOMS: atom_id res chain seq x y z
N MET A 1 49.00 -4.13 62.89
CA MET A 1 48.56 -3.85 64.27
C MET A 1 47.34 -4.71 64.56
N TYR A 2 47.17 -5.17 65.80
CA TYR A 2 46.21 -6.19 66.30
C TYR A 2 44.71 -5.77 66.17
N PRO A 3 43.68 -6.64 66.44
CA PRO A 3 43.66 -8.12 66.60
C PRO A 3 42.44 -8.93 66.04
N CYS A 4 42.66 -10.24 65.79
CA CYS A 4 42.02 -11.49 66.34
C CYS A 4 40.48 -11.64 66.63
N HIS A 5 39.85 -12.80 66.98
CA HIS A 5 40.11 -14.27 67.19
C HIS A 5 38.71 -15.00 67.10
N PHE A 6 38.47 -16.34 67.13
CA PHE A 6 39.13 -17.59 66.69
C PHE A 6 38.20 -18.82 66.94
N THR A 7 38.73 -20.06 67.01
CA THR A 7 38.14 -21.37 67.45
C THR A 7 37.26 -22.18 66.47
N ASN A 8 37.31 -23.52 66.39
CA ASN A 8 38.42 -24.52 66.48
C ASN A 8 37.93 -25.89 65.89
N ILE A 9 38.72 -26.66 65.10
CA ILE A 9 39.56 -27.84 65.46
C ILE A 9 38.75 -28.97 66.15
N ASN A 10 38.72 -30.27 65.74
CA ASN A 10 39.53 -31.16 64.84
C ASN A 10 38.60 -32.27 64.24
N SER A 11 38.92 -33.32 63.44
CA SER A 11 40.07 -33.87 62.64
C SER A 11 39.45 -34.72 61.45
N ILE A 12 39.86 -35.88 60.85
CA ILE A 12 40.85 -37.00 60.99
C ILE A 12 41.19 -37.57 59.58
N ASP A 13 42.40 -38.15 59.43
CA ASP A 13 43.05 -39.16 58.53
C ASP A 13 42.30 -39.85 57.33
N GLU A 14 42.93 -40.45 56.30
CA GLU A 14 44.34 -40.87 56.09
C GLU A 14 44.77 -41.04 54.57
N SER A 15 46.04 -40.71 54.22
CA SER A 15 46.95 -41.26 53.15
C SER A 15 46.52 -41.47 51.65
N THR A 16 47.39 -41.55 50.61
CA THR A 16 48.85 -41.33 50.43
C THR A 16 49.24 -40.90 48.97
N SER A 17 50.34 -40.15 48.86
CA SER A 17 51.35 -40.00 47.76
C SER A 17 51.08 -40.40 46.28
N GLY A 18 51.60 -39.66 45.27
CA GLY A 18 52.35 -38.39 45.34
C GLY A 18 53.15 -38.02 44.06
N ASN A 19 53.75 -36.81 44.09
CA ASN A 19 55.04 -36.32 43.54
C ASN A 19 55.52 -36.73 42.11
N VAL A 20 56.26 -35.91 41.35
CA VAL A 20 57.28 -34.89 41.71
C VAL A 20 57.11 -33.56 40.93
N CYS A 21 57.67 -32.47 41.47
CA CYS A 21 57.65 -31.11 40.92
C CYS A 21 59.08 -30.56 40.74
N CYS A 22 59.32 -29.60 39.82
CA CYS A 22 60.37 -28.57 40.01
C CYS A 22 60.26 -27.32 39.08
N LYS A 23 60.38 -26.15 39.71
CA LYS A 23 61.19 -24.96 39.35
C LYS A 23 60.88 -24.08 38.11
N ASP A 24 60.20 -22.97 38.41
CA ASP A 24 60.77 -21.61 38.60
C ASP A 24 61.31 -20.72 37.45
N ILE A 25 61.15 -19.41 37.72
CA ILE A 25 61.85 -18.21 37.21
C ILE A 25 61.40 -17.61 35.86
N CYS A 26 61.47 -16.27 35.80
CA CYS A 26 61.01 -15.38 34.73
C CYS A 26 62.20 -14.59 34.12
N VAL A 27 61.89 -13.51 33.36
CA VAL A 27 62.75 -12.33 33.07
C VAL A 27 63.50 -12.29 31.70
N SER A 28 62.74 -11.91 30.66
CA SER A 28 62.96 -10.74 29.76
C SER A 28 64.14 -10.61 28.76
N ASN A 29 63.80 -9.89 27.67
CA ASN A 29 64.60 -8.94 26.85
C ASN A 29 65.28 -9.39 25.53
N ASN A 30 64.95 -8.63 24.47
CA ASN A 30 65.72 -8.17 23.28
C ASN A 30 66.67 -9.17 22.58
N HIS A 31 66.57 -9.41 21.26
CA HIS A 31 66.92 -8.39 20.24
C HIS A 31 66.33 -8.65 18.82
N ASN A 32 66.92 -8.01 17.79
CA ASN A 32 66.35 -7.80 16.44
C ASN A 32 66.89 -8.72 15.32
N HIS A 33 66.16 -8.71 14.20
CA HIS A 33 66.59 -8.85 12.78
C HIS A 33 67.21 -10.16 12.23
N ASP A 34 66.44 -10.75 11.28
CA ASP A 34 66.82 -11.25 9.95
C ASP A 34 67.84 -12.43 9.82
N THR A 35 67.85 -13.26 8.76
CA THR A 35 67.33 -13.14 7.36
C THR A 35 66.72 -14.45 6.82
N ASN A 36 65.96 -14.36 5.70
CA ASN A 36 65.80 -15.29 4.54
C ASN A 36 66.01 -16.83 4.72
N THR A 37 65.18 -17.73 4.17
CA THR A 37 64.80 -17.87 2.74
C THR A 37 63.54 -18.76 2.54
N ASN A 38 62.92 -18.72 1.34
CA ASN A 38 62.26 -19.80 0.56
C ASN A 38 61.44 -20.92 1.28
N THR A 39 60.24 -21.36 0.86
CA THR A 39 59.57 -21.31 -0.47
C THR A 39 58.03 -21.45 -0.31
N ALA A 40 57.25 -21.22 -1.37
CA ALA A 40 55.78 -21.37 -1.40
C ALA A 40 55.35 -22.81 -1.81
N PRO A 41 54.04 -23.16 -2.02
CA PRO A 41 52.79 -22.42 -1.78
C PRO A 41 51.65 -23.23 -1.10
N LYS A 42 50.70 -22.58 -0.39
CA LYS A 42 49.35 -23.16 -0.13
C LYS A 42 48.21 -22.15 -0.30
N HIS A 43 47.15 -22.64 -0.95
CA HIS A 43 45.97 -22.00 -1.50
C HIS A 43 45.36 -20.76 -0.79
N LYS A 44 45.19 -19.70 -1.58
CA LYS A 44 44.45 -18.46 -1.27
C LYS A 44 42.96 -18.64 -1.61
N LEU A 45 42.10 -18.85 -0.62
CA LEU A 45 40.65 -18.96 -0.82
C LEU A 45 40.01 -17.56 -0.99
N PHE A 46 39.47 -17.31 -2.19
CA PHE A 46 38.65 -16.13 -2.48
C PHE A 46 37.21 -16.33 -1.97
N CYS A 47 36.64 -15.29 -1.34
CA CYS A 47 35.21 -15.17 -1.08
C CYS A 47 34.76 -13.70 -1.18
N ASN A 48 33.47 -13.48 -1.45
CA ASN A 48 32.75 -12.20 -1.36
C ASN A 48 33.00 -11.14 -2.45
N PHE A 49 32.83 -11.52 -3.72
CA PHE A 49 32.18 -10.64 -4.70
C PHE A 49 30.65 -10.90 -4.73
N LEU A 50 29.91 -10.05 -5.46
CA LEU A 50 28.47 -10.12 -5.76
C LEU A 50 27.51 -9.69 -4.62
N ASN A 51 27.42 -8.39 -4.40
CA ASN A 51 26.24 -7.75 -3.81
C ASN A 51 25.39 -7.12 -4.94
N ILE A 52 24.37 -7.83 -5.44
CA ILE A 52 23.52 -7.36 -6.54
C ILE A 52 22.10 -7.07 -6.05
N ASN A 53 21.78 -5.78 -5.89
CA ASN A 53 20.40 -5.31 -5.76
C ASN A 53 19.72 -5.23 -7.14
N THR A 54 18.44 -5.61 -7.23
CA THR A 54 17.65 -5.51 -8.48
C THR A 54 16.31 -4.81 -8.25
N HIS A 55 16.31 -3.48 -8.42
CA HIS A 55 15.10 -2.65 -8.48
C HIS A 55 15.25 -1.59 -9.59
N PRO A 56 14.53 -1.71 -10.72
CA PRO A 56 14.41 -0.65 -11.70
C PRO A 56 13.06 0.08 -11.56
N GLU A 57 13.06 1.23 -10.88
CA GLU A 57 12.01 2.24 -11.03
C GLU A 57 12.61 3.43 -11.78
N LEU A 58 12.14 3.65 -13.01
CA LEU A 58 12.65 4.69 -13.91
C LEU A 58 12.04 6.04 -13.54
N TYR A 59 12.78 6.84 -12.76
CA TYR A 59 12.60 8.29 -12.76
C TYR A 59 13.29 8.87 -13.99
N GLN A 60 12.52 9.49 -14.89
CA GLN A 60 13.08 10.42 -15.85
C GLN A 60 13.38 11.72 -15.10
N GLY A 61 14.62 12.21 -15.22
CA GLY A 61 15.02 13.54 -14.76
C GLY A 61 15.14 14.45 -15.97
N ASP A 62 14.36 15.52 -15.99
CA ASP A 62 14.41 16.54 -17.04
C ASP A 62 15.42 17.65 -16.66
N ASP A 63 16.70 17.44 -17.00
CA ASP A 63 17.73 18.50 -16.92
C ASP A 63 17.56 19.51 -18.07
N TYR A 64 16.64 20.46 -17.90
CA TYR A 64 16.60 21.66 -18.74
C TYR A 64 17.48 22.76 -18.14
N GLN A 65 18.65 22.99 -18.77
CA GLN A 65 19.42 24.22 -18.54
C GLN A 65 18.85 25.36 -19.39
N GLU A 66 18.25 26.36 -18.75
CA GLU A 66 17.89 27.61 -19.39
C GLU A 66 19.16 28.40 -19.75
N LYS A 67 19.54 28.37 -21.03
CA LYS A 67 20.52 29.31 -21.60
C LYS A 67 19.80 30.55 -22.12
N LEU A 68 19.57 31.52 -21.23
CA LEU A 68 19.24 32.88 -21.63
C LEU A 68 20.55 33.63 -21.96
N LEU A 69 20.67 34.08 -23.20
CA LEU A 69 21.64 35.11 -23.58
C LEU A 69 20.95 36.48 -23.46
N PRO A 70 21.63 37.54 -23.01
CA PRO A 70 21.13 38.90 -23.17
C PRO A 70 21.15 39.27 -24.65
N LEU A 71 20.12 39.98 -25.10
CA LEU A 71 20.09 40.66 -26.38
C LEU A 71 19.63 42.08 -26.12
N ASP A 72 20.53 43.03 -26.38
CA ASP A 72 20.35 44.45 -26.11
C ASP A 72 20.50 45.22 -27.42
N ILE A 73 19.88 46.41 -27.49
CA ILE A 73 19.98 47.38 -28.59
C ILE A 73 19.45 46.92 -29.97
N PHE A 74 18.27 47.43 -30.34
CA PHE A 74 18.14 48.24 -31.56
C PHE A 74 17.15 49.40 -31.33
N LYS A 75 17.26 50.47 -32.12
CA LYS A 75 16.50 51.74 -31.98
C LYS A 75 15.34 51.84 -32.98
N LEU A 76 14.61 52.97 -32.89
CA LEU A 76 13.58 53.50 -33.81
C LEU A 76 12.15 52.96 -33.52
N THR A 77 11.07 53.75 -33.52
CA THR A 77 10.92 55.21 -33.80
C THR A 77 9.78 55.84 -32.98
N LYS A 78 9.60 57.16 -33.07
CA LYS A 78 8.41 57.93 -32.59
C LYS A 78 7.18 57.71 -33.51
N LEU A 79 6.11 58.45 -33.21
CA LEU A 79 4.81 58.59 -33.91
C LEU A 79 3.77 57.55 -33.45
N ASP A 80 2.52 57.90 -33.11
CA ASP A 80 1.91 59.23 -32.96
C ASP A 80 0.76 59.25 -31.93
N GLU A 81 0.34 60.45 -31.53
CA GLU A 81 -0.89 60.68 -30.75
C GLU A 81 -2.12 60.67 -31.68
N SER A 82 -3.24 60.06 -31.26
CA SER A 82 -4.54 60.24 -31.92
C SER A 82 -5.70 60.08 -30.94
N ASN A 83 -6.63 61.04 -30.94
CA ASN A 83 -7.80 61.08 -30.05
C ASN A 83 -9.07 60.55 -30.73
N SER A 84 -9.82 59.71 -30.02
CA SER A 84 -11.26 59.44 -30.25
C SER A 84 -11.82 58.77 -28.98
N SER A 85 -12.51 59.48 -28.09
CA SER A 85 -13.92 59.90 -28.18
C SER A 85 -14.94 58.76 -27.99
N SER A 86 -15.42 58.65 -26.74
CA SER A 86 -16.81 58.35 -26.34
C SER A 86 -17.39 56.95 -26.71
N ASP A 87 -18.51 56.45 -26.17
CA ASP A 87 -19.60 57.09 -25.41
C ASP A 87 -19.85 56.56 -23.98
N THR A 88 -20.60 57.36 -23.22
CA THR A 88 -21.11 57.05 -21.88
C THR A 88 -22.54 56.51 -21.99
N TYR A 89 -22.95 55.60 -21.11
CA TYR A 89 -24.38 55.47 -20.76
C TYR A 89 -24.53 55.27 -19.24
N SER A 90 -25.52 55.95 -18.67
CA SER A 90 -25.78 56.05 -17.22
C SER A 90 -27.29 56.11 -16.94
N PHE A 91 -27.63 56.44 -15.68
CA PHE A 91 -28.97 56.45 -15.05
C PHE A 91 -29.51 55.07 -14.64
N ASP A 92 -29.91 54.74 -13.40
CA ASP A 92 -30.33 55.45 -12.15
C ASP A 92 -31.87 55.46 -11.91
N THR A 93 -32.28 55.83 -10.69
CA THR A 93 -33.63 55.88 -10.07
C THR A 93 -34.11 54.52 -9.52
N SER A 94 -34.47 54.31 -8.23
CA SER A 94 -35.44 54.94 -7.26
C SER A 94 -36.74 54.10 -7.15
N GLN A 95 -37.51 53.98 -6.05
CA GLN A 95 -37.48 54.57 -4.68
C GLN A 95 -38.18 53.58 -3.65
N PRO A 96 -38.77 53.91 -2.46
CA PRO A 96 -38.96 52.97 -1.31
C PRO A 96 -40.44 52.60 -1.01
N PRO A 97 -40.81 52.06 0.19
CA PRO A 97 -41.35 52.98 1.23
C PRO A 97 -41.25 52.57 2.75
N THR A 98 -41.40 53.60 3.62
CA THR A 98 -42.05 53.64 4.97
C THR A 98 -41.68 52.69 6.14
N SER A 99 -40.92 53.25 7.09
CA SER A 99 -41.26 53.47 8.53
C SER A 99 -42.31 52.61 9.30
N LYS A 100 -41.98 52.25 10.55
CA LYS A 100 -42.87 52.44 11.71
C LYS A 100 -42.11 52.56 13.05
N THR A 101 -42.67 53.31 14.00
CA THR A 101 -42.08 53.61 15.32
C THR A 101 -42.99 53.13 16.44
N ILE A 102 -42.45 52.49 17.48
CA ILE A 102 -43.14 52.24 18.76
C ILE A 102 -42.19 52.64 19.90
N LYS A 103 -42.74 53.19 20.98
CA LYS A 103 -42.03 53.67 22.19
C LYS A 103 -42.58 52.96 23.43
N ARG A 104 -41.77 52.96 24.51
CA ARG A 104 -42.08 52.51 25.89
C ARG A 104 -42.20 50.97 25.99
N GLN A 105 -41.97 50.36 27.15
CA GLN A 105 -42.05 50.92 28.51
C GLN A 105 -40.90 50.42 29.42
N LEU A 106 -40.52 51.23 30.43
CA LEU A 106 -39.66 50.77 31.54
C LEU A 106 -40.50 50.00 32.56
N ILE A 107 -39.87 49.04 33.23
CA ILE A 107 -40.09 48.78 34.66
C ILE A 107 -38.70 48.74 35.30
N GLU A 108 -38.57 49.42 36.43
CA GLU A 108 -37.37 49.46 37.28
C GLU A 108 -37.45 48.36 38.34
N ASP A 109 -36.31 47.87 38.83
CA ASP A 109 -36.16 47.45 40.23
C ASP A 109 -34.67 47.31 40.59
N GLU A 110 -34.35 47.42 41.89
CA GLU A 110 -33.01 47.77 42.39
C GLU A 110 -32.01 46.60 42.60
N PRO A 111 -30.70 46.91 42.74
CA PRO A 111 -29.64 45.91 42.87
C PRO A 111 -29.36 45.48 44.32
N LEU A 112 -28.73 44.32 44.48
CA LEU A 112 -27.99 43.97 45.70
C LEU A 112 -26.49 43.76 45.39
N SER A 113 -25.65 44.40 46.20
CA SER A 113 -24.20 44.40 46.09
C SER A 113 -23.52 43.16 46.69
N ILE A 114 -22.25 42.92 46.34
CA ILE A 114 -21.11 42.90 47.30
C ILE A 114 -19.79 42.68 46.52
N GLU A 115 -18.82 43.57 46.73
CA GLU A 115 -17.42 43.33 46.34
C GLU A 115 -16.64 42.64 47.47
N PRO A 116 -15.78 41.64 47.18
CA PRO A 116 -14.79 41.15 48.13
C PRO A 116 -13.42 41.84 47.93
N ILE A 117 -13.26 43.04 48.50
CA ILE A 117 -11.93 43.65 48.69
C ILE A 117 -11.05 42.69 49.51
N THR A 118 -9.84 42.39 49.03
CA THR A 118 -8.84 41.64 49.81
C THR A 118 -7.52 42.41 49.92
N LYS A 119 -6.95 42.38 51.14
CA LYS A 119 -5.98 43.36 51.62
C LYS A 119 -4.53 43.00 51.26
N ILE A 120 -3.72 44.04 51.06
CA ILE A 120 -2.25 43.93 51.06
C ILE A 120 -1.78 43.49 52.45
N ILE A 121 -0.94 42.45 52.51
CA ILE A 121 -0.21 42.07 53.73
C ILE A 121 1.28 41.95 53.38
N CYS A 122 2.08 42.85 53.95
CA CYS A 122 3.54 42.72 53.97
C CYS A 122 3.97 41.98 55.23
N LEU A 123 4.86 40.99 55.11
CA LEU A 123 5.52 40.35 56.25
C LEU A 123 7.04 40.31 56.08
N LYS A 124 7.75 40.30 57.22
CA LYS A 124 9.15 40.73 57.33
C LYS A 124 10.19 39.63 57.03
N GLN A 125 11.42 40.09 56.83
CA GLN A 125 12.63 39.29 56.74
C GLN A 125 12.88 38.47 58.02
N ILE A 126 13.53 37.31 57.88
CA ILE A 126 14.35 36.67 58.93
C ILE A 126 15.71 36.30 58.31
N LYS A 127 16.79 36.46 59.09
CA LYS A 127 18.17 36.13 58.70
C LYS A 127 18.54 34.70 59.11
N SER A 128 19.43 34.06 58.34
CA SER A 128 20.47 33.16 58.86
C SER A 128 21.66 33.12 57.89
N ASN A 129 22.86 32.85 58.40
CA ASN A 129 24.15 32.98 57.70
C ASN A 129 24.84 31.61 57.49
N GLU A 130 25.97 31.67 56.77
CA GLU A 130 27.20 30.84 56.80
C GLU A 130 27.49 30.10 55.47
N LYS A 131 28.56 30.50 54.73
CA LYS A 131 30.00 30.08 54.82
C LYS A 131 30.19 28.58 54.49
N ASN A 132 31.12 28.10 53.66
CA ASN A 132 32.26 28.65 52.88
C ASN A 132 32.49 27.73 51.63
N CYS A 133 33.44 27.85 50.67
CA CYS A 133 34.65 28.67 50.38
C CYS A 133 34.63 29.02 48.83
N ILE A 134 35.55 29.72 48.12
CA ILE A 134 37.03 29.72 47.92
C ILE A 134 37.53 28.40 47.26
N SER A 135 38.27 28.37 46.13
CA SER A 135 39.31 29.29 45.60
C SER A 135 39.17 29.71 44.10
N SER A 136 40.20 30.41 43.56
CA SER A 136 40.21 31.11 42.24
C SER A 136 41.62 31.08 41.57
N LEU A 137 41.90 31.99 40.61
CA LEU A 137 43.10 32.20 39.76
C LEU A 137 43.15 31.51 38.36
N SER A 138 44.04 31.94 37.45
CA SER A 138 43.85 33.08 36.49
C SER A 138 45.09 33.38 35.61
N PHE A 139 44.91 33.58 34.28
CA PHE A 139 45.93 34.04 33.29
C PHE A 139 47.17 33.11 33.10
N ARG A 140 48.09 33.26 32.12
CA ARG A 140 48.40 34.33 31.13
C ARG A 140 48.94 33.78 29.76
N GLU A 141 49.48 34.64 28.89
CA GLU A 141 49.79 34.46 27.45
C GLU A 141 51.26 34.12 27.12
N LYS A 142 51.51 33.49 25.94
CA LYS A 142 52.47 33.86 24.84
C LYS A 142 52.60 32.68 23.83
N ILE A 143 52.51 32.81 22.49
CA ILE A 143 53.30 33.52 21.45
C ILE A 143 54.67 32.86 21.13
N ILE A 144 54.79 32.30 19.90
CA ILE A 144 55.94 32.18 18.95
C ILE A 144 55.55 31.09 17.89
N THR A 145 55.41 31.36 16.57
CA THR A 145 56.39 31.30 15.44
C THR A 145 57.22 29.99 15.34
N LYS A 146 57.62 29.45 14.17
CA LYS A 146 57.86 29.99 12.81
C LYS A 146 57.85 28.85 11.74
N GLN A 147 57.77 29.20 10.43
CA GLN A 147 58.46 28.69 9.20
C GLN A 147 59.08 27.25 9.13
N ASN A 148 59.31 26.58 7.97
CA ASN A 148 58.95 26.66 6.52
C ASN A 148 59.50 25.35 5.84
N VAL A 149 59.60 25.29 4.49
CA VAL A 149 60.54 24.43 3.71
C VAL A 149 60.10 22.94 3.56
N GLU A 150 60.13 22.24 2.40
CA GLU A 150 60.50 22.53 0.99
C GLU A 150 59.65 21.71 -0.02
N ASN A 151 59.64 22.11 -1.30
CA ASN A 151 59.40 21.25 -2.48
C ASN A 151 60.72 21.21 -3.26
N PRO A 152 61.15 20.06 -3.83
CA PRO A 152 61.00 19.82 -5.29
C PRO A 152 60.89 18.30 -5.64
N GLU A 153 60.80 17.77 -6.86
CA GLU A 153 60.24 18.16 -8.19
C GLU A 153 60.22 16.89 -9.09
N GLN A 154 59.51 16.93 -10.25
CA GLN A 154 59.69 16.04 -11.42
C GLN A 154 59.36 14.51 -11.18
N THR A 155 59.19 13.62 -12.18
CA THR A 155 59.56 13.63 -13.62
C THR A 155 58.57 12.74 -14.45
N ILE A 156 58.23 13.16 -15.70
CA ILE A 156 58.09 12.41 -16.99
C ILE A 156 57.62 10.91 -16.93
N GLN A 157 56.62 10.39 -17.70
CA GLN A 157 56.70 10.18 -19.16
C GLN A 157 55.38 9.72 -19.91
N ASN A 158 55.19 10.24 -21.13
CA ASN A 158 54.65 9.67 -22.41
C ASN A 158 53.22 9.05 -22.66
N HIS A 159 52.62 9.61 -23.73
CA HIS A 159 51.95 9.00 -24.92
C HIS A 159 50.78 7.98 -24.82
N SER A 160 49.66 8.31 -25.52
CA SER A 160 49.37 7.73 -26.86
C SER A 160 48.29 8.55 -27.61
N THR A 161 48.01 8.25 -28.89
CA THR A 161 47.25 9.10 -29.84
C THR A 161 46.05 8.40 -30.50
N ARG A 162 45.22 9.21 -31.20
CA ARG A 162 44.27 8.82 -32.28
C ARG A 162 43.01 8.07 -31.81
N THR A 163 41.81 8.60 -31.98
CA THR A 163 41.15 8.75 -33.29
C THR A 163 39.98 9.73 -33.22
N GLY A 164 39.67 10.41 -34.33
CA GLY A 164 38.49 11.29 -34.43
C GLY A 164 37.28 10.59 -35.04
N GLN A 165 36.08 11.07 -34.72
CA GLN A 165 34.83 10.72 -35.43
C GLN A 165 34.07 11.97 -35.82
N SER A 166 33.58 12.00 -37.06
CA SER A 166 32.88 13.14 -37.65
C SER A 166 31.39 13.15 -37.28
N ILE A 167 30.88 14.29 -36.78
CA ILE A 167 29.46 14.46 -36.50
C ILE A 167 28.74 14.84 -37.80
N ILE A 168 28.10 13.85 -38.43
CA ILE A 168 27.27 14.04 -39.61
C ILE A 168 25.97 14.77 -39.22
N LYS A 169 25.88 16.07 -39.52
CA LYS A 169 24.61 16.80 -39.50
C LYS A 169 23.73 16.34 -40.66
N LYS A 170 22.62 15.63 -40.37
CA LYS A 170 21.55 15.42 -41.36
C LYS A 170 20.55 16.57 -41.31
N GLU A 171 20.57 17.41 -42.34
CA GLU A 171 19.61 18.50 -42.54
C GLU A 171 18.26 17.95 -43.03
N LEU A 172 17.21 18.06 -42.21
CA LEU A 172 15.84 17.67 -42.58
C LEU A 172 15.12 18.83 -43.28
N ARG A 173 15.27 18.93 -44.60
CA ARG A 173 14.54 19.90 -45.42
C ARG A 173 13.05 19.53 -45.53
N ILE A 174 12.21 20.17 -44.73
CA ILE A 174 10.76 20.14 -44.89
C ILE A 174 10.39 21.06 -46.06
N LYS A 175 9.80 20.49 -47.14
CA LYS A 175 9.23 21.29 -48.23
C LYS A 175 7.93 21.95 -47.77
N LEU A 176 7.94 23.28 -47.66
CA LEU A 176 6.73 24.10 -47.55
C LEU A 176 6.03 24.17 -48.91
N CYS A 177 4.92 23.46 -49.06
CA CYS A 177 4.02 23.65 -50.19
C CYS A 177 3.11 24.87 -49.92
N ARG A 178 3.23 25.93 -50.72
CA ARG A 178 2.22 26.99 -50.80
C ARG A 178 1.02 26.46 -51.59
N CYS A 179 -0.16 26.44 -50.96
CA CYS A 179 -1.43 26.29 -51.66
C CYS A 179 -2.12 27.65 -51.70
N ASN A 180 -2.30 28.22 -52.88
CA ASN A 180 -3.14 29.41 -53.04
C ASN A 180 -4.61 28.98 -52.93
N ILE A 181 -5.35 29.56 -51.99
CA ILE A 181 -6.79 29.34 -51.86
C ILE A 181 -7.50 30.43 -52.67
N GLY A 182 -7.96 30.07 -53.87
CA GLY A 182 -8.93 30.89 -54.59
C GLY A 182 -10.29 30.81 -53.90
N GLN A 183 -10.93 31.96 -53.65
CA GLN A 183 -12.28 31.98 -53.09
C GLN A 183 -13.30 31.50 -54.13
N ARG A 184 -14.08 30.49 -53.76
CA ARG A 184 -15.47 30.33 -54.19
C ARG A 184 -16.35 30.20 -52.95
N VAL A 185 -17.52 30.82 -53.03
CA VAL A 185 -18.55 30.76 -51.99
C VAL A 185 -19.69 29.93 -52.57
N ASP A 186 -19.71 28.64 -52.24
CA ASP A 186 -20.71 27.66 -52.67
C ASP A 186 -21.07 26.74 -51.48
N ASP A 187 -22.20 27.02 -50.82
CA ASP A 187 -22.99 26.22 -49.86
C ASP A 187 -22.34 25.49 -48.64
N GLU A 188 -23.19 25.12 -47.67
CA GLU A 188 -22.82 24.60 -46.34
C GLU A 188 -22.25 23.17 -46.29
N ASN A 189 -21.53 22.73 -47.34
CA ASN A 189 -20.89 21.43 -47.33
C ASN A 189 -19.78 21.35 -46.27
N VAL A 190 -19.96 20.46 -45.28
CA VAL A 190 -18.97 20.18 -44.25
C VAL A 190 -17.74 19.54 -44.89
N ILE A 191 -16.61 20.26 -44.87
CA ILE A 191 -15.36 19.84 -45.52
C ILE A 191 -14.81 18.58 -44.84
N LYS A 192 -15.06 17.42 -45.46
CA LYS A 192 -14.51 16.12 -45.08
C LYS A 192 -13.16 15.93 -45.78
N LYS A 193 -12.07 15.91 -45.02
CA LYS A 193 -10.75 15.49 -45.53
C LYS A 193 -10.62 13.96 -45.44
N ASN A 194 -10.19 13.32 -46.52
CA ASN A 194 -9.66 11.95 -46.48
C ASN A 194 -8.24 11.99 -45.91
N ILE A 195 -7.93 11.13 -44.93
CA ILE A 195 -6.65 11.16 -44.22
C ILE A 195 -5.94 9.81 -44.31
N SER A 196 -4.69 9.84 -44.75
CA SER A 196 -3.81 8.67 -44.85
C SER A 196 -3.37 8.17 -43.47
N LEU A 197 -4.26 7.47 -42.77
CA LEU A 197 -3.96 6.69 -41.57
C LEU A 197 -2.73 5.80 -41.78
N LYS A 198 -1.77 5.86 -40.85
CA LYS A 198 -0.55 5.04 -40.85
C LYS A 198 -0.92 3.56 -40.76
N PHE A 199 -0.08 2.68 -41.28
CA PHE A 199 -0.28 1.23 -41.20
C PHE A 199 -0.53 0.79 -39.75
N TYR A 200 -1.59 0.01 -39.54
CA TYR A 200 -2.02 -0.43 -38.22
C TYR A 200 -0.89 -1.15 -37.46
N SER A 201 -0.49 -0.56 -36.35
CA SER A 201 0.43 -1.14 -35.38
C SER A 201 -0.19 -1.01 -33.99
N ARG A 202 -0.48 -2.14 -33.33
CA ARG A 202 -1.29 -2.18 -32.10
C ARG A 202 -0.67 -1.31 -30.99
N ARG A 203 -1.31 -0.18 -30.67
CA ARG A 203 -0.86 0.77 -29.64
C ARG A 203 -1.62 0.54 -28.34
N SER A 204 -0.97 0.01 -27.31
CA SER A 204 -1.55 -0.16 -25.97
C SER A 204 -1.80 1.14 -25.19
N HIS A 205 -1.54 2.31 -25.78
CA HIS A 205 -1.51 3.61 -25.09
C HIS A 205 -2.88 4.28 -24.88
N TRP A 206 -3.94 3.85 -25.58
CA TRP A 206 -5.31 4.38 -25.41
C TRP A 206 -5.88 4.17 -23.98
N MET A 207 -5.29 3.23 -23.22
CA MET A 207 -5.63 2.87 -21.84
C MET A 207 -5.01 3.78 -20.77
N THR A 208 -4.16 4.74 -21.13
CA THR A 208 -3.60 5.70 -20.17
C THR A 208 -4.73 6.60 -19.63
N LYS A 209 -4.75 6.94 -18.33
CA LYS A 209 -5.80 7.84 -17.78
C LYS A 209 -5.53 9.29 -18.21
N TYR A 210 -6.00 9.65 -19.39
CA TYR A 210 -5.98 11.03 -19.90
C TYR A 210 -7.05 11.87 -19.22
N ASN A 211 -6.67 12.81 -18.36
CA ASN A 211 -7.57 13.91 -17.98
C ASN A 211 -7.74 14.83 -19.20
N SER A 212 -8.95 15.23 -19.55
CA SER A 212 -9.16 16.28 -20.56
C SER A 212 -8.56 17.64 -20.12
N ARG A 213 -8.52 17.87 -18.79
CA ARG A 213 -7.94 19.04 -18.12
C ARG A 213 -6.39 19.08 -18.11
N ILE A 214 -5.73 18.45 -19.08
CA ILE A 214 -4.28 18.55 -19.30
C ILE A 214 -3.88 20.01 -19.56
N VAL A 215 -4.64 20.76 -20.37
CA VAL A 215 -4.41 22.19 -20.65
C VAL A 215 -4.22 22.99 -19.35
N TYR A 216 -5.21 22.97 -18.46
CA TYR A 216 -5.17 23.72 -17.20
C TYR A 216 -4.09 23.23 -16.24
N ARG A 217 -3.85 21.91 -16.15
CA ARG A 217 -2.76 21.36 -15.32
C ARG A 217 -1.38 21.80 -15.81
N ASP A 218 -1.17 21.85 -17.11
CA ASP A 218 0.13 22.21 -17.69
C ASP A 218 0.33 23.73 -17.72
N ALA A 219 -0.74 24.52 -17.84
CA ALA A 219 -0.72 25.94 -17.51
C ALA A 219 -0.25 26.16 -16.05
N ILE A 220 -0.84 25.48 -15.06
CA ILE A 220 -0.43 25.62 -13.64
C ILE A 220 1.05 25.24 -13.40
N LYS A 221 1.64 24.35 -14.20
CA LYS A 221 3.09 24.06 -14.14
C LYS A 221 3.95 25.21 -14.70
N LYS A 222 3.44 25.94 -15.70
CA LYS A 222 4.14 27.05 -16.38
C LYS A 222 3.96 28.40 -15.65
N ILE A 223 2.81 28.64 -14.99
CA ILE A 223 2.47 29.88 -14.26
C ILE A 223 3.68 30.44 -13.54
N ASP A 224 4.13 31.63 -13.95
CA ASP A 224 5.17 32.34 -13.25
C ASP A 224 4.72 32.69 -11.81
N ILE A 225 5.67 32.72 -10.89
CA ILE A 225 5.44 32.91 -9.45
C ILE A 225 6.36 34.03 -9.00
N ASP A 226 5.82 34.99 -8.22
CA ASP A 226 6.60 36.14 -7.74
C ASP A 226 7.09 37.05 -8.89
N ASN A 227 6.27 37.22 -9.93
CA ASN A 227 6.56 38.01 -11.14
C ASN A 227 6.91 39.48 -10.83
N ASN A 228 6.37 40.02 -9.73
CA ASN A 228 6.64 41.36 -9.23
C ASN A 228 7.88 41.44 -8.32
N GLY A 229 8.54 40.30 -8.07
CA GLY A 229 9.75 40.18 -7.25
C GLY A 229 9.56 40.44 -5.75
N LEU A 230 8.34 40.68 -5.25
CA LEU A 230 8.14 41.14 -3.87
C LEU A 230 8.58 40.10 -2.81
N PHE A 231 8.39 38.81 -3.07
CA PHE A 231 8.90 37.76 -2.18
C PHE A 231 10.41 37.61 -2.33
N ARG A 232 10.95 37.56 -3.55
CA ARG A 232 12.38 37.56 -3.86
C ARG A 232 13.11 38.70 -3.15
N ASP A 233 12.58 39.91 -3.20
CA ASP A 233 13.17 41.10 -2.59
C ASP A 233 12.98 41.10 -1.06
N SER A 234 11.91 40.51 -0.53
CA SER A 234 11.80 40.25 0.92
C SER A 234 12.82 39.21 1.41
N VAL A 235 13.08 38.16 0.62
CA VAL A 235 14.14 37.17 0.90
C VAL A 235 15.51 37.84 0.80
N LEU A 236 15.77 38.63 -0.24
CA LEU A 236 17.02 39.39 -0.40
C LEU A 236 17.22 40.36 0.77
N GLY A 237 16.28 41.25 1.08
CA GLY A 237 16.42 42.22 2.19
C GLY A 237 16.67 41.57 3.55
N LYS A 238 16.03 40.42 3.83
CA LYS A 238 16.25 39.67 5.08
C LYS A 238 17.59 38.94 5.14
N ILE A 239 18.19 38.60 3.99
CA ILE A 239 19.50 37.94 3.88
C ILE A 239 20.64 38.96 3.64
N TYR A 240 20.34 40.14 3.10
CA TYR A 240 21.31 41.20 2.79
C TYR A 240 22.04 41.68 4.05
N ASN A 241 21.35 41.73 5.19
CA ASN A 241 21.97 41.99 6.50
C ASN A 241 23.03 40.95 6.92
N HIS A 242 23.06 39.77 6.29
CA HIS A 242 24.13 38.77 6.43
C HIS A 242 25.13 38.79 5.24
N ILE A 243 24.72 39.26 4.06
CA ILE A 243 25.57 39.35 2.85
C ILE A 243 26.32 40.69 2.74
N LYS A 244 25.99 41.73 3.50
CA LYS A 244 26.56 43.11 3.42
C LYS A 244 28.11 43.22 3.46
N LYS A 245 28.83 42.15 3.78
CA LYS A 245 30.30 42.05 3.65
C LYS A 245 30.79 41.80 2.20
N TYR A 246 29.89 41.54 1.26
CA TYR A 246 30.18 41.27 -0.15
C TYR A 246 29.50 42.32 -1.04
N SER A 247 30.31 43.14 -1.74
CA SER A 247 29.87 44.41 -2.35
C SER A 247 29.09 44.30 -3.67
N LEU A 248 28.53 43.13 -4.00
CA LEU A 248 27.90 42.85 -5.30
C LEU A 248 26.44 42.42 -5.16
N LYS A 249 25.57 42.90 -6.06
CA LYS A 249 24.13 42.64 -6.11
C LYS A 249 23.87 41.18 -6.50
N PRO A 250 23.51 40.28 -5.56
CA PRO A 250 23.56 38.85 -5.82
C PRO A 250 22.31 38.36 -6.54
N SER A 251 22.50 37.48 -7.53
CA SER A 251 21.39 36.69 -8.07
C SER A 251 20.97 35.62 -7.05
N ILE A 252 19.68 35.33 -6.98
CA ILE A 252 19.11 34.42 -5.97
C ILE A 252 18.23 33.37 -6.65
N ASN A 253 18.57 32.10 -6.48
CA ASN A 253 17.82 31.01 -7.10
C ASN A 253 16.71 30.49 -6.17
N LEU A 254 15.48 30.94 -6.42
CA LEU A 254 14.25 30.53 -5.71
C LEU A 254 13.38 29.52 -6.50
N SER A 255 13.87 29.04 -7.65
CA SER A 255 13.14 28.12 -8.55
C SER A 255 12.54 26.91 -7.83
N LYS A 256 13.24 26.36 -6.82
CA LYS A 256 12.75 25.20 -6.06
C LYS A 256 11.59 25.56 -5.13
N THR A 257 11.58 26.76 -4.55
CA THR A 257 10.43 27.26 -3.78
C THR A 257 9.24 27.49 -4.70
N TYR A 258 9.42 28.17 -5.84
CA TYR A 258 8.34 28.39 -6.81
C TYR A 258 7.76 27.06 -7.36
N SER A 259 8.62 26.09 -7.68
CA SER A 259 8.23 24.72 -8.04
C SER A 259 7.40 24.03 -6.94
N ASN A 260 7.79 24.19 -5.68
CA ASN A 260 7.03 23.64 -4.54
C ASN A 260 5.68 24.36 -4.34
N ILE A 261 5.57 25.67 -4.62
CA ILE A 261 4.29 26.42 -4.57
C ILE A 261 3.34 25.93 -5.67
N ARG A 262 3.82 25.79 -6.92
CA ARG A 262 3.04 25.19 -8.02
C ARG A 262 2.54 23.79 -7.66
N LYS A 263 3.39 22.98 -7.01
CA LYS A 263 2.98 21.66 -6.49
C LYS A 263 1.91 21.77 -5.39
N TYR A 264 2.06 22.67 -4.43
CA TYR A 264 1.06 22.89 -3.36
C TYR A 264 -0.32 23.23 -3.95
N ALA A 265 -0.37 24.14 -4.94
CA ALA A 265 -1.61 24.47 -5.65
C ALA A 265 -2.20 23.26 -6.39
N LEU A 266 -1.39 22.49 -7.14
CA LEU A 266 -1.83 21.28 -7.85
C LEU A 266 -2.32 20.17 -6.92
N ASP A 267 -1.67 19.95 -5.78
CA ASP A 267 -2.05 18.94 -4.79
C ASP A 267 -3.37 19.33 -4.11
N LYS A 268 -3.57 20.63 -3.79
CA LYS A 268 -4.83 21.15 -3.21
C LYS A 268 -6.00 21.17 -4.21
N LEU A 269 -5.75 21.51 -5.47
CA LEU A 269 -6.75 21.48 -6.55
C LEU A 269 -6.93 20.08 -7.18
N SER A 270 -6.29 19.04 -6.63
CA SER A 270 -6.34 17.68 -7.18
C SER A 270 -7.74 17.06 -7.20
N SER A 271 -8.66 17.50 -6.34
CA SER A 271 -10.08 17.14 -6.41
C SER A 271 -10.73 17.74 -7.67
N LEU A 272 -10.69 19.08 -7.81
CA LEU A 272 -11.24 19.84 -8.93
C LEU A 272 -10.68 19.38 -10.30
N LEU A 273 -9.37 19.13 -10.38
CA LEU A 273 -8.70 18.72 -11.62
C LEU A 273 -8.93 17.26 -12.02
N ASN A 274 -9.53 16.44 -11.14
CA ASN A 274 -9.88 15.03 -11.38
C ASN A 274 -11.40 14.75 -11.30
N ASP A 275 -12.23 15.76 -11.03
CA ASP A 275 -13.69 15.63 -10.90
C ASP A 275 -14.35 15.30 -12.24
N GLU A 276 -14.77 14.06 -12.44
CA GLU A 276 -15.45 13.55 -13.65
C GLU A 276 -16.90 14.12 -13.81
N THR A 277 -17.39 14.95 -12.88
CA THR A 277 -18.69 15.67 -12.99
C THR A 277 -18.57 17.11 -13.51
N LEU A 278 -17.35 17.62 -13.62
CA LEU A 278 -17.03 18.90 -14.28
C LEU A 278 -16.90 18.76 -15.81
N ASP A 279 -17.38 17.65 -16.37
CA ASP A 279 -17.13 17.18 -17.73
C ASP A 279 -18.03 17.80 -18.81
N LEU A 280 -18.36 19.09 -18.65
CA LEU A 280 -18.53 19.97 -19.80
C LEU A 280 -17.14 20.24 -20.40
N ASP A 281 -16.65 19.25 -21.15
CA ASP A 281 -15.42 19.36 -21.93
C ASP A 281 -15.52 20.57 -22.87
N ILE A 282 -14.38 21.18 -23.18
CA ILE A 282 -14.25 22.26 -24.16
C ILE A 282 -14.89 21.77 -25.49
N LEU A 283 -15.91 22.47 -25.97
CA LEU A 283 -16.70 22.04 -27.12
C LEU A 283 -15.91 22.26 -28.41
N ILE A 284 -15.17 21.23 -28.84
CA ILE A 284 -14.41 21.23 -30.08
C ILE A 284 -15.38 21.00 -31.25
N THR A 285 -15.78 22.07 -31.94
CA THR A 285 -16.60 21.99 -33.17
C THR A 285 -15.72 21.90 -34.43
N PRO A 286 -16.26 21.39 -35.56
CA PRO A 286 -15.55 21.44 -36.85
C PRO A 286 -15.30 22.88 -37.30
N ARG A 287 -14.30 23.09 -38.17
CA ARG A 287 -13.80 24.39 -38.66
C ARG A 287 -13.09 25.26 -37.60
N MET A 288 -13.06 24.89 -36.32
CA MET A 288 -12.25 25.60 -35.31
C MET A 288 -10.76 25.67 -35.70
N SER A 289 -10.20 26.88 -35.61
CA SER A 289 -8.76 27.14 -35.65
C SER A 289 -8.10 26.88 -34.29
N ILE A 290 -6.75 26.89 -34.25
CA ILE A 290 -6.02 26.74 -32.97
C ILE A 290 -6.28 27.95 -32.05
N SER A 291 -6.54 29.12 -32.62
CA SER A 291 -7.03 30.32 -31.92
C SER A 291 -8.39 30.06 -31.26
N ASP A 292 -9.36 29.48 -31.98
CA ASP A 292 -10.70 29.21 -31.43
C ASP A 292 -10.67 28.15 -30.33
N LEU A 293 -9.80 27.14 -30.48
CA LEU A 293 -9.53 26.15 -29.43
C LEU A 293 -8.92 26.78 -28.17
N ARG A 294 -7.97 27.72 -28.33
CA ARG A 294 -7.38 28.48 -27.22
C ARG A 294 -8.45 29.35 -26.55
N SER A 295 -9.22 30.13 -27.32
CA SER A 295 -10.33 30.93 -26.82
C SER A 295 -11.35 30.07 -26.07
N SER A 296 -11.70 28.89 -26.60
CA SER A 296 -12.63 27.95 -25.94
C SER A 296 -12.08 27.34 -24.65
N CYS A 297 -10.75 27.25 -24.47
CA CYS A 297 -10.14 26.95 -23.18
C CYS A 297 -10.30 28.10 -22.18
N ILE A 298 -10.12 29.35 -22.63
CA ILE A 298 -10.18 30.57 -21.80
C ILE A 298 -11.64 30.89 -21.39
N SER A 299 -12.58 30.76 -22.33
CA SER A 299 -14.01 31.06 -22.15
C SER A 299 -14.78 29.98 -21.37
N ASN A 300 -14.13 28.97 -20.77
CA ASN A 300 -14.82 27.94 -19.98
C ASN A 300 -15.26 28.46 -18.60
N GLN A 301 -16.29 29.30 -18.60
CA GLN A 301 -16.81 29.99 -17.41
C GLN A 301 -17.17 29.02 -16.26
N TYR A 302 -17.68 27.83 -16.57
CA TYR A 302 -18.04 26.83 -15.56
C TYR A 302 -16.82 26.26 -14.84
N PHE A 303 -15.73 25.96 -15.56
CA PHE A 303 -14.46 25.59 -14.95
C PHE A 303 -13.89 26.74 -14.11
N PHE A 304 -13.81 27.95 -14.67
CA PHE A 304 -13.23 29.09 -13.96
C PHE A 304 -14.05 29.57 -12.75
N LYS A 305 -15.39 29.37 -12.76
CA LYS A 305 -16.24 29.59 -11.59
C LYS A 305 -15.91 28.62 -10.46
N LYS A 306 -15.95 27.29 -10.72
CA LYS A 306 -15.58 26.31 -9.68
C LYS A 306 -14.11 26.43 -9.26
N LEU A 307 -13.22 26.92 -10.15
CA LEU A 307 -11.84 27.20 -9.78
C LEU A 307 -11.76 28.36 -8.77
N ARG A 308 -12.41 29.51 -9.02
CA ARG A 308 -12.49 30.63 -8.05
C ARG A 308 -13.02 30.16 -6.69
N GLU A 309 -14.17 29.47 -6.68
CA GLU A 309 -14.79 28.90 -5.48
C GLU A 309 -13.89 27.94 -4.69
N ASN A 310 -12.89 27.31 -5.32
CA ASN A 310 -11.92 26.44 -4.66
C ASN A 310 -10.63 27.18 -4.29
N CYS A 311 -10.17 28.13 -5.11
CA CYS A 311 -9.05 29.01 -4.79
C CYS A 311 -9.33 29.86 -3.54
N GLU A 312 -10.53 30.42 -3.41
CA GLU A 312 -11.00 31.11 -2.20
C GLU A 312 -10.87 30.21 -0.96
N LYS A 313 -11.46 29.01 -1.01
CA LYS A 313 -11.40 28.03 0.08
C LYS A 313 -9.97 27.58 0.40
N ILE A 314 -9.11 27.41 -0.61
CA ILE A 314 -7.70 27.06 -0.39
C ILE A 314 -6.96 28.25 0.25
N ALA A 315 -7.19 29.48 -0.20
CA ALA A 315 -6.61 30.67 0.40
C ALA A 315 -7.04 30.87 1.86
N GLU A 316 -8.32 30.68 2.19
CA GLU A 316 -8.83 30.66 3.57
C GLU A 316 -8.16 29.57 4.43
N ASN A 317 -8.10 28.33 3.93
CA ASN A 317 -7.41 27.25 4.62
C ASN A 317 -5.91 27.55 4.79
N THR A 318 -5.25 28.20 3.83
CA THR A 318 -3.85 28.63 3.96
C THR A 318 -3.70 29.80 4.95
N ARG A 319 -4.65 30.74 5.03
CA ARG A 319 -4.70 31.79 6.07
C ARG A 319 -4.82 31.18 7.47
N ALA A 320 -5.69 30.18 7.64
CA ALA A 320 -5.86 29.45 8.91
C ALA A 320 -4.69 28.50 9.25
N THR A 321 -3.93 28.02 8.24
CA THR A 321 -2.80 27.11 8.45
C THR A 321 -1.65 27.80 9.22
N PRO A 322 -1.14 27.20 10.31
CA PRO A 322 0.06 27.68 11.00
C PRO A 322 1.28 27.73 10.07
N GLU A 323 2.08 28.78 10.17
CA GLU A 323 3.21 29.02 9.26
C GLU A 323 4.23 27.88 9.25
N SER A 324 4.47 27.24 10.39
CA SER A 324 5.34 26.07 10.53
C SER A 324 4.98 24.92 9.58
N CYS A 325 3.70 24.73 9.28
CA CYS A 325 3.20 23.71 8.34
C CYS A 325 3.51 24.04 6.87
N LEU A 326 3.95 25.26 6.55
CA LEU A 326 4.37 25.67 5.20
C LEU A 326 5.90 25.58 5.02
N SER A 327 6.64 25.15 6.05
CA SER A 327 8.10 25.11 6.03
C SER A 327 8.69 24.17 4.98
N ASP A 328 7.97 23.12 4.57
CA ASP A 328 8.39 22.19 3.51
C ASP A 328 8.14 22.74 2.09
N VAL A 329 7.30 23.76 1.94
CA VAL A 329 7.15 24.48 0.66
C VAL A 329 8.43 25.30 0.40
N PHE A 330 9.02 25.88 1.44
CA PHE A 330 10.27 26.64 1.31
C PHE A 330 11.50 25.74 1.11
N GLN A 331 12.36 26.07 0.15
CA GLN A 331 13.60 25.33 -0.06
C GLN A 331 14.55 25.39 1.15
N CYS A 332 15.25 24.29 1.43
CA CYS A 332 16.11 24.18 2.63
C CYS A 332 17.46 24.90 2.49
N GLN A 333 17.91 25.17 1.27
CA GLN A 333 19.11 25.94 0.96
C GLN A 333 18.80 26.91 -0.19
N ILE A 334 19.30 28.13 -0.11
CA ILE A 334 19.31 29.10 -1.19
C ILE A 334 20.70 29.08 -1.82
N ILE A 335 20.73 29.00 -3.16
CA ILE A 335 21.95 29.18 -3.94
C ILE A 335 21.97 30.63 -4.42
N PHE A 336 23.08 31.31 -4.14
CA PHE A 336 23.44 32.58 -4.74
C PHE A 336 24.58 32.32 -5.72
N ASP A 337 24.38 32.68 -6.98
CA ASP A 337 25.44 32.63 -7.98
C ASP A 337 26.20 33.97 -7.93
N HIS A 338 27.43 33.92 -7.40
CA HIS A 338 28.30 35.08 -7.26
C HIS A 338 29.29 35.11 -8.44
N TYR A 339 29.12 36.09 -9.32
CA TYR A 339 30.10 36.38 -10.37
C TYR A 339 31.24 37.19 -9.76
N ASP A 340 32.37 36.53 -9.52
CA ASP A 340 33.61 37.22 -9.16
C ASP A 340 34.28 37.74 -10.44
N SER A 341 34.35 39.07 -10.55
CA SER A 341 34.94 39.78 -11.69
C SER A 341 36.44 39.55 -11.84
N PHE A 342 37.15 39.12 -10.79
CA PHE A 342 38.60 38.91 -10.83
C PHE A 342 38.98 37.50 -11.28
N THR A 343 38.25 36.46 -10.86
CA THR A 343 38.53 35.07 -11.29
C THR A 343 37.72 34.63 -12.50
N SER A 344 36.68 35.36 -12.91
CA SER A 344 35.66 34.94 -13.90
C SER A 344 34.88 33.67 -13.55
N THR A 345 35.03 33.15 -12.32
CA THR A 345 34.38 31.91 -11.87
C THR A 345 33.10 32.19 -11.08
N ASN A 346 32.00 31.54 -11.48
CA ASN A 346 30.73 31.65 -10.77
C ASN A 346 30.76 30.83 -9.47
N THR A 347 31.09 31.50 -8.36
CA THR A 347 31.15 30.88 -7.03
C THR A 347 29.74 30.72 -6.45
N LYS A 348 29.30 29.46 -6.26
CA LYS A 348 27.94 29.16 -5.79
C LYS A 348 27.84 29.12 -4.26
N ILE A 349 27.47 30.24 -3.66
CA ILE A 349 27.31 30.37 -2.21
C ILE A 349 25.98 29.74 -1.78
N LYS A 350 26.03 28.76 -0.86
CA LYS A 350 24.85 28.09 -0.30
C LYS A 350 24.55 28.59 1.09
N LEU A 351 23.42 29.26 1.29
CA LEU A 351 22.94 29.70 2.60
C LEU A 351 21.69 28.93 3.04
N SER A 352 21.64 28.58 4.32
CA SER A 352 20.45 28.02 4.98
C SER A 352 19.77 29.13 5.78
N PRO A 353 18.79 29.86 5.22
CA PRO A 353 18.14 30.98 5.90
C PRO A 353 17.31 30.51 7.09
N ARG A 354 17.08 31.43 8.03
CA ARG A 354 16.09 31.26 9.10
C ARG A 354 14.68 31.26 8.50
N LYS A 355 14.15 30.05 8.22
CA LYS A 355 12.83 29.88 7.56
C LYS A 355 11.75 30.68 8.27
N ASP A 356 11.74 30.68 9.61
CA ASP A 356 10.82 31.44 10.48
C ASP A 356 10.57 32.89 10.01
N LYS A 357 11.60 33.63 9.60
CA LYS A 357 11.44 35.03 9.13
C LYS A 357 10.86 35.18 7.71
N LEU A 358 10.76 34.07 6.97
CA LEU A 358 10.31 34.01 5.58
C LEU A 358 8.92 33.36 5.44
N LEU A 359 8.49 32.53 6.40
CA LEU A 359 7.18 31.85 6.34
C LEU A 359 5.97 32.80 6.25
N PRO A 360 5.91 33.98 6.90
CA PRO A 360 4.80 34.92 6.70
C PRO A 360 4.70 35.38 5.25
N LYS A 361 5.83 35.75 4.63
CA LYS A 361 5.86 36.23 3.23
C LYS A 361 5.69 35.09 2.22
N LEU A 362 6.06 33.86 2.58
CA LEU A 362 5.76 32.68 1.78
C LEU A 362 4.26 32.35 1.83
N LYS A 363 3.64 32.49 3.01
CA LYS A 363 2.20 32.31 3.22
C LYS A 363 1.40 33.34 2.41
N GLU A 364 1.81 34.61 2.44
CA GLU A 364 1.30 35.65 1.53
C GLU A 364 1.46 35.25 0.05
N LEU A 365 2.66 34.87 -0.40
CA LEU A 365 2.91 34.48 -1.79
C LEU A 365 2.05 33.27 -2.23
N ILE A 366 1.85 32.27 -1.37
CA ILE A 366 0.97 31.13 -1.67
C ILE A 366 -0.50 31.58 -1.77
N ILE A 367 -0.96 32.45 -0.87
CA ILE A 367 -2.33 32.99 -0.89
C ILE A 367 -2.55 33.81 -2.16
N ASP A 368 -1.61 34.69 -2.53
CA ASP A 368 -1.65 35.48 -3.76
C ASP A 368 -1.66 34.59 -5.01
N THR A 369 -0.69 33.67 -5.12
CA THR A 369 -0.60 32.69 -6.22
C THR A 369 -1.91 31.92 -6.40
N VAL A 370 -2.51 31.44 -5.31
CA VAL A 370 -3.76 30.68 -5.36
C VAL A 370 -4.95 31.56 -5.72
N SER A 371 -5.03 32.78 -5.19
CA SER A 371 -6.14 33.71 -5.46
C SER A 371 -6.11 34.20 -6.91
N ASN A 372 -4.93 34.51 -7.43
CA ASN A 372 -4.70 34.97 -8.81
C ASN A 372 -4.69 33.82 -9.84
N LEU A 373 -4.61 32.56 -9.39
CA LEU A 373 -4.50 31.37 -10.24
C LEU A 373 -5.50 31.30 -11.41
N PRO A 374 -6.79 31.67 -11.29
CA PRO A 374 -7.72 31.68 -12.41
C PRO A 374 -7.24 32.57 -13.57
N ASN A 375 -6.73 33.75 -13.25
CA ASN A 375 -6.24 34.71 -14.24
C ASN A 375 -4.87 34.27 -14.77
N SER A 376 -3.97 33.79 -13.89
CA SER A 376 -2.67 33.27 -14.31
C SER A 376 -2.78 32.04 -15.23
N ILE A 377 -3.80 31.19 -15.07
CA ILE A 377 -4.08 30.10 -16.03
C ILE A 377 -4.47 30.65 -17.40
N ILE A 378 -5.28 31.70 -17.46
CA ILE A 378 -5.68 32.35 -18.74
C ILE A 378 -4.43 32.89 -19.45
N CYS A 379 -3.62 33.70 -18.75
CA CYS A 379 -2.39 34.27 -19.30
C CYS A 379 -1.39 33.22 -19.78
N GLU A 380 -1.31 32.05 -19.13
CA GLU A 380 -0.45 30.95 -19.62
C GLU A 380 -1.05 30.21 -20.82
N ILE A 381 -2.38 30.05 -20.90
CA ILE A 381 -3.06 29.45 -22.08
C ILE A 381 -2.92 30.35 -23.32
N GLU A 382 -2.90 31.67 -23.14
CA GLU A 382 -2.59 32.64 -24.20
C GLU A 382 -1.18 32.43 -24.76
N LYS A 383 -0.18 32.25 -23.87
CA LYS A 383 1.22 31.97 -24.22
C LYS A 383 1.47 30.57 -24.79
N LEU A 384 0.58 29.59 -24.58
CA LEU A 384 0.80 28.22 -25.07
C LEU A 384 1.00 28.20 -26.58
N SER A 385 2.03 27.47 -27.02
CA SER A 385 2.31 27.29 -28.44
C SER A 385 1.17 26.57 -29.18
N GLN A 386 1.09 26.72 -30.49
CA GLN A 386 0.07 26.02 -31.29
C GLN A 386 0.14 24.49 -31.10
N SER A 387 1.35 23.94 -31.02
CA SER A 387 1.60 22.53 -30.71
C SER A 387 1.24 22.16 -29.27
N ASP A 388 1.45 23.03 -28.27
CA ASP A 388 0.97 22.77 -26.90
C ASP A 388 -0.56 22.65 -26.85
N ILE A 389 -1.31 23.59 -27.45
CA ILE A 389 -2.78 23.56 -27.48
C ILE A 389 -3.28 22.26 -28.15
N VAL A 390 -2.73 21.91 -29.32
CA VAL A 390 -3.10 20.69 -30.04
C VAL A 390 -2.74 19.43 -29.24
N ASN A 391 -1.53 19.33 -28.68
CA ASN A 391 -1.12 18.19 -27.87
C ASN A 391 -1.86 18.11 -26.52
N ALA A 392 -2.40 19.21 -26.01
CA ALA A 392 -3.17 19.25 -24.77
C ALA A 392 -4.63 18.82 -24.99
N LEU A 393 -5.23 19.08 -26.16
CA LEU A 393 -6.62 18.71 -26.49
C LEU A 393 -6.76 17.40 -27.30
N PHE A 394 -5.77 17.05 -28.12
CA PHE A 394 -5.78 15.87 -29.01
C PHE A 394 -4.65 14.87 -28.66
N LEU A 395 -4.70 13.67 -29.24
CA LEU A 395 -3.68 12.62 -29.09
C LEU A 395 -3.45 11.88 -30.42
N GLU A 396 -2.19 11.62 -30.78
CA GLU A 396 -1.87 10.85 -32.00
C GLU A 396 -2.21 9.36 -31.83
N ILE A 397 -3.23 8.89 -32.55
CA ILE A 397 -3.58 7.47 -32.69
C ILE A 397 -3.57 7.13 -34.19
N HIS A 398 -2.79 6.11 -34.57
CA HIS A 398 -2.58 5.66 -35.96
C HIS A 398 -2.23 6.78 -36.98
N GLY A 399 -1.59 7.85 -36.51
CA GLY A 399 -1.21 9.00 -37.33
C GLY A 399 -2.24 10.12 -37.42
N VAL A 400 -3.40 9.98 -36.79
CA VAL A 400 -4.43 11.04 -36.68
C VAL A 400 -4.45 11.59 -35.26
N LEU A 401 -4.51 12.91 -35.12
CA LEU A 401 -4.70 13.58 -33.83
C LEU A 401 -6.20 13.57 -33.49
N ILE A 402 -6.62 12.64 -32.64
CA ILE A 402 -8.03 12.50 -32.22
C ILE A 402 -8.28 13.25 -30.92
N SER A 403 -9.50 13.77 -30.72
CA SER A 403 -9.84 14.50 -29.49
C SER A 403 -9.75 13.60 -28.24
N LYS A 404 -9.32 14.17 -27.10
CA LYS A 404 -9.29 13.42 -25.83
C LYS A 404 -10.68 13.13 -25.27
N SER A 405 -11.70 13.90 -25.67
CA SER A 405 -13.11 13.60 -25.40
C SER A 405 -13.57 12.32 -26.11
N LEU A 406 -13.17 12.09 -27.38
CA LEU A 406 -13.40 10.79 -28.04
C LEU A 406 -12.75 9.64 -27.25
N ILE A 407 -11.50 9.80 -26.80
CA ILE A 407 -10.80 8.76 -26.00
C ILE A 407 -11.53 8.51 -24.67
N LYS A 408 -12.09 9.54 -24.04
CA LYS A 408 -12.93 9.41 -22.84
C LYS A 408 -14.20 8.61 -23.13
N ASN A 409 -14.91 8.95 -24.20
CA ASN A 409 -16.14 8.27 -24.63
C ASN A 409 -15.88 6.81 -25.04
N LEU A 410 -14.78 6.53 -25.74
CA LEU A 410 -14.34 5.17 -26.06
C LEU A 410 -13.95 4.37 -24.81
N ASN A 411 -13.37 5.00 -23.78
CA ASN A 411 -13.11 4.35 -22.50
C ASN A 411 -14.40 4.04 -21.73
N LEU A 412 -15.41 4.92 -21.75
CA LEU A 412 -16.75 4.64 -21.20
C LEU A 412 -17.44 3.49 -21.96
N LEU A 413 -17.41 3.51 -23.28
CA LEU A 413 -17.88 2.43 -24.16
C LEU A 413 -17.14 1.11 -23.87
N PHE A 414 -15.83 1.15 -23.64
CA PHE A 414 -15.07 -0.04 -23.29
C PHE A 414 -15.47 -0.59 -21.92
N ILE A 415 -15.71 0.27 -20.92
CA ILE A 415 -16.06 -0.14 -19.55
C ILE A 415 -17.47 -0.75 -19.49
N SER A 416 -18.44 -0.21 -20.22
CA SER A 416 -19.80 -0.76 -20.29
C SER A 416 -19.82 -2.10 -21.05
N ASN A 417 -19.41 -2.10 -22.31
CA ASN A 417 -19.45 -3.31 -23.16
C ASN A 417 -18.36 -4.34 -22.78
N LYS A 418 -17.49 -4.07 -21.78
CA LYS A 418 -16.55 -5.04 -21.17
C LYS A 418 -17.22 -6.34 -20.72
N ARG A 419 -18.53 -6.28 -20.46
CA ARG A 419 -19.38 -7.41 -20.06
C ARG A 419 -20.01 -8.19 -21.22
N GLU A 420 -20.08 -7.66 -22.44
CA GLU A 420 -20.89 -8.28 -23.50
C GLU A 420 -20.24 -9.53 -24.09
N PHE A 421 -18.97 -9.46 -24.55
CA PHE A 421 -18.22 -10.63 -25.03
C PHE A 421 -17.94 -11.71 -23.95
N ILE A 422 -18.71 -11.84 -22.85
CA ILE A 422 -18.26 -12.58 -21.66
C ILE A 422 -18.14 -14.10 -21.87
N ASN A 423 -18.89 -14.65 -22.82
CA ASN A 423 -19.01 -16.11 -23.00
C ASN A 423 -18.65 -16.61 -24.41
N SER A 424 -18.47 -15.72 -25.39
CA SER A 424 -18.27 -16.05 -26.80
C SER A 424 -16.80 -16.27 -27.20
N LYS A 425 -16.56 -17.08 -28.24
CA LYS A 425 -15.27 -17.06 -28.97
C LYS A 425 -15.31 -15.90 -29.96
N PHE A 426 -14.17 -15.25 -30.18
CA PHE A 426 -14.08 -14.11 -31.12
C PHE A 426 -14.44 -14.48 -32.57
N ASP A 427 -14.21 -15.74 -32.98
CA ASP A 427 -14.48 -16.20 -34.35
C ASP A 427 -15.98 -16.45 -34.61
N ASP A 428 -16.74 -16.75 -33.56
CA ASP A 428 -18.17 -17.09 -33.64
C ASP A 428 -19.08 -15.82 -33.61
N ASP A 429 -18.53 -14.65 -33.27
CA ASP A 429 -19.27 -13.48 -32.76
C ASP A 429 -19.08 -12.20 -33.62
N LEU A 430 -18.97 -12.38 -34.94
CA LEU A 430 -18.77 -11.29 -35.92
C LEU A 430 -19.86 -10.21 -35.85
N ASN A 431 -21.09 -10.59 -35.48
CA ASN A 431 -22.21 -9.67 -35.31
C ASN A 431 -22.00 -8.71 -34.13
N LEU A 432 -21.50 -9.19 -32.98
CA LEU A 432 -21.15 -8.34 -31.84
C LEU A 432 -20.00 -7.39 -32.19
N LEU A 433 -19.02 -7.87 -32.97
CA LEU A 433 -17.92 -7.04 -33.45
C LEU A 433 -18.39 -5.94 -34.42
N ASN A 434 -19.30 -6.22 -35.35
CA ASN A 434 -19.88 -5.22 -36.24
C ASN A 434 -20.77 -4.21 -35.46
N TYR A 435 -21.57 -4.66 -34.49
CA TYR A 435 -22.36 -3.79 -33.61
C TYR A 435 -21.48 -2.80 -32.83
N LEU A 436 -20.37 -3.28 -32.26
CA LEU A 436 -19.42 -2.43 -31.54
C LEU A 436 -18.56 -1.57 -32.48
N LEU A 437 -18.26 -2.04 -33.69
CA LEU A 437 -17.66 -1.22 -34.74
C LEU A 437 -18.58 -0.05 -35.11
N ASN A 438 -19.90 -0.27 -35.20
CA ASN A 438 -20.87 0.80 -35.45
C ASN A 438 -20.95 1.79 -34.28
N LYS A 439 -20.92 1.34 -33.02
CA LYS A 439 -20.85 2.25 -31.86
C LYS A 439 -19.57 3.09 -31.85
N ILE A 440 -18.42 2.50 -32.16
CA ILE A 440 -17.15 3.23 -32.32
C ILE A 440 -17.23 4.19 -33.52
N GLY A 441 -17.79 3.74 -34.65
CA GLY A 441 -17.96 4.52 -35.86
C GLY A 441 -18.85 5.74 -35.67
N ASN A 442 -19.94 5.64 -34.92
CA ASN A 442 -20.78 6.79 -34.57
C ASN A 442 -19.98 7.79 -33.71
N LEU A 443 -19.34 7.34 -32.63
CA LEU A 443 -18.49 8.21 -31.80
C LEU A 443 -17.36 8.87 -32.60
N VAL A 444 -16.72 8.16 -33.53
CA VAL A 444 -15.66 8.70 -34.40
C VAL A 444 -16.22 9.69 -35.42
N ARG A 445 -17.39 9.44 -36.02
CA ARG A 445 -18.05 10.33 -36.98
C ARG A 445 -18.56 11.62 -36.34
N GLU A 446 -18.98 11.55 -35.08
CA GLU A 446 -19.41 12.68 -34.24
C GLU A 446 -18.23 13.45 -33.62
N SER A 447 -17.02 12.88 -33.62
CA SER A 447 -15.84 13.46 -32.96
C SER A 447 -14.89 14.14 -33.93
N CYS A 448 -14.61 15.41 -33.62
CA CYS A 448 -13.60 16.19 -34.31
C CYS A 448 -12.18 15.61 -34.16
N ILE A 449 -11.41 15.69 -35.25
CA ILE A 449 -10.00 15.34 -35.36
C ILE A 449 -9.19 16.54 -35.87
N PHE A 450 -7.89 16.54 -35.62
CA PHE A 450 -6.99 17.62 -36.05
C PHE A 450 -6.06 17.18 -37.20
N HIS A 451 -6.10 17.92 -38.31
CA HIS A 451 -5.16 17.80 -39.43
C HIS A 451 -5.10 19.15 -40.16
N ASP A 452 -4.18 20.02 -39.71
CA ASP A 452 -4.03 21.40 -40.17
C ASP A 452 -5.32 22.22 -40.01
N GLY A 453 -5.94 22.09 -38.83
CA GLY A 453 -7.28 22.56 -38.51
C GLY A 453 -8.17 21.45 -37.95
N VAL A 454 -9.34 21.82 -37.42
CA VAL A 454 -10.30 20.88 -36.83
C VAL A 454 -11.37 20.47 -37.84
N PHE A 455 -11.51 19.17 -38.09
CA PHE A 455 -12.45 18.60 -39.08
C PHE A 455 -13.19 17.39 -38.53
N LEU A 456 -14.32 17.03 -39.14
CA LEU A 456 -14.87 15.67 -39.01
C LEU A 456 -14.14 14.73 -39.98
N PRO A 457 -13.90 13.47 -39.59
CA PRO A 457 -13.38 12.46 -40.52
C PRO A 457 -14.35 12.20 -41.68
N ASP A 458 -13.81 11.91 -42.88
CA ASP A 458 -14.60 11.31 -43.96
C ASP A 458 -14.98 9.85 -43.63
N GLU A 459 -15.97 9.27 -44.31
CA GLU A 459 -16.51 7.95 -43.94
C GLU A 459 -15.46 6.82 -44.08
N TYR A 460 -14.51 6.96 -45.01
CA TYR A 460 -13.35 6.07 -45.13
C TYR A 460 -12.43 6.16 -43.90
N THR A 461 -12.13 7.38 -43.43
CA THR A 461 -11.37 7.61 -42.19
C THR A 461 -12.16 7.10 -40.98
N VAL A 462 -13.48 7.31 -40.92
CA VAL A 462 -14.36 6.74 -39.87
C VAL A 462 -14.23 5.22 -39.83
N GLU A 463 -14.45 4.52 -40.94
CA GLU A 463 -14.40 3.06 -40.99
C GLU A 463 -13.01 2.55 -40.57
N LYS A 464 -11.95 3.06 -41.20
CA LYS A 464 -10.59 2.57 -41.02
C LYS A 464 -10.06 2.87 -39.61
N LEU A 465 -10.29 4.08 -39.09
CA LEU A 465 -9.93 4.44 -37.71
C LEU A 465 -10.75 3.62 -36.71
N SER A 466 -12.04 3.39 -36.95
CA SER A 466 -12.89 2.60 -36.05
C SER A 466 -12.49 1.13 -36.00
N LYS A 467 -12.09 0.54 -37.15
CA LYS A 467 -11.51 -0.81 -37.22
C LYS A 467 -10.20 -0.90 -36.44
N TYR A 468 -9.35 0.13 -36.52
CA TYR A 468 -8.08 0.17 -35.78
C TYR A 468 -8.29 0.37 -34.27
N LEU A 469 -9.23 1.24 -33.88
CA LEU A 469 -9.62 1.46 -32.49
C LEU A 469 -10.25 0.21 -31.87
N LEU A 470 -11.17 -0.47 -32.56
CA LEU A 470 -11.75 -1.75 -32.12
C LEU A 470 -10.66 -2.81 -31.88
N SER A 471 -9.66 -2.87 -32.77
CA SER A 471 -8.50 -3.76 -32.63
C SER A 471 -7.58 -3.42 -31.47
N ASP A 472 -7.32 -2.14 -31.20
CA ASP A 472 -6.57 -1.71 -30.02
C ASP A 472 -7.37 -1.97 -28.73
N MET A 473 -8.69 -1.75 -28.76
CA MET A 473 -9.59 -1.84 -27.61
C MET A 473 -9.82 -3.29 -27.15
N TYR A 474 -10.19 -4.17 -28.08
CA TYR A 474 -10.60 -5.55 -27.78
C TYR A 474 -9.59 -6.60 -28.26
N GLY A 475 -8.52 -6.19 -28.95
CA GLY A 475 -7.47 -7.10 -29.41
C GLY A 475 -7.80 -7.89 -30.67
N VAL A 476 -8.79 -7.44 -31.44
CA VAL A 476 -9.16 -8.02 -32.75
C VAL A 476 -7.95 -8.02 -33.68
N SER A 477 -7.64 -9.16 -34.30
CA SER A 477 -6.55 -9.26 -35.28
C SER A 477 -6.89 -8.44 -36.54
N SER A 478 -5.90 -7.78 -37.15
CA SER A 478 -6.08 -7.03 -38.40
C SER A 478 -6.54 -7.91 -39.57
N MET A 479 -6.35 -9.23 -39.49
CA MET A 479 -6.93 -10.20 -40.44
C MET A 479 -8.46 -10.13 -40.54
N PHE A 480 -9.15 -9.60 -39.51
CA PHE A 480 -10.60 -9.40 -39.52
C PHE A 480 -11.02 -8.04 -40.10
N HIS A 481 -10.10 -7.11 -40.38
CA HIS A 481 -10.45 -5.77 -40.91
C HIS A 481 -11.17 -5.82 -42.27
N GLY A 482 -10.94 -6.87 -43.08
CA GLY A 482 -11.68 -7.13 -44.32
C GLY A 482 -12.99 -7.90 -44.14
N LYS A 483 -13.22 -8.55 -42.99
CA LYS A 483 -14.48 -9.24 -42.66
C LYS A 483 -15.48 -8.34 -41.93
N LEU A 484 -14.98 -7.40 -41.14
CA LEU A 484 -15.78 -6.38 -40.48
C LEU A 484 -16.33 -5.40 -41.51
N LYS A 485 -17.62 -5.08 -41.40
CA LYS A 485 -18.28 -4.03 -42.20
C LYS A 485 -18.89 -3.02 -41.24
N LEU A 486 -18.52 -1.76 -41.40
CA LEU A 486 -19.31 -0.67 -40.84
C LEU A 486 -20.65 -0.65 -41.59
N LEU A 487 -21.77 -0.47 -40.90
CA LEU A 487 -23.05 -0.31 -41.58
C LEU A 487 -23.15 1.10 -42.16
N ASP A 488 -23.21 1.19 -43.49
CA ASP A 488 -23.47 2.44 -44.20
C ASP A 488 -24.74 3.09 -43.64
N LYS A 489 -24.63 4.36 -43.24
CA LYS A 489 -25.76 5.14 -42.73
C LYS A 489 -26.67 5.55 -43.89
N LYS A 490 -27.39 4.56 -44.46
CA LYS A 490 -28.47 4.81 -45.43
C LYS A 490 -29.38 5.90 -44.86
N THR A 491 -29.67 6.89 -45.68
CA THR A 491 -30.50 8.05 -45.35
C THR A 491 -31.95 7.64 -45.17
N SER A 492 -32.27 7.12 -43.98
CA SER A 492 -33.63 7.10 -43.46
C SER A 492 -34.17 8.52 -43.47
N LYS A 493 -35.19 8.79 -44.29
CA LYS A 493 -35.95 10.04 -44.24
C LYS A 493 -36.49 10.25 -42.81
N SER A 494 -36.70 11.50 -42.46
CA SER A 494 -37.20 11.92 -41.14
C SER A 494 -38.51 11.21 -40.77
N GLN A 495 -38.45 10.39 -39.74
CA GLN A 495 -39.58 10.05 -38.87
C GLN A 495 -39.28 10.68 -37.49
N GLU A 496 -40.31 10.95 -36.69
CA GLU A 496 -40.19 11.82 -35.51
C GLU A 496 -39.26 11.32 -34.41
N THR A 497 -38.95 12.23 -33.48
CA THR A 497 -37.95 12.08 -32.40
C THR A 497 -38.14 10.81 -31.57
N ILE A 498 -37.18 9.89 -31.69
CA ILE A 498 -37.07 8.70 -30.84
C ILE A 498 -36.00 8.93 -29.77
N ASP A 499 -36.44 9.36 -28.59
CA ASP A 499 -35.73 9.08 -27.35
C ASP A 499 -36.21 7.74 -26.73
N ASP A 500 -35.36 7.09 -25.94
CA ASP A 500 -35.61 5.83 -25.21
C ASP A 500 -36.17 4.61 -26.01
N ILE A 501 -35.34 4.04 -26.90
CA ILE A 501 -35.49 2.62 -27.29
C ILE A 501 -34.93 1.72 -26.19
N SER A 502 -35.77 0.84 -25.62
CA SER A 502 -35.36 -0.23 -24.72
C SER A 502 -34.74 -1.41 -25.49
N LEU A 503 -33.81 -2.13 -24.84
CA LEU A 503 -32.95 -3.12 -25.49
C LEU A 503 -33.44 -4.58 -25.30
N ASP A 504 -34.76 -4.80 -25.39
CA ASP A 504 -35.43 -6.08 -25.19
C ASP A 504 -36.22 -6.51 -26.46
N ASN A 505 -35.54 -6.90 -27.55
CA ASN A 505 -36.17 -7.69 -28.63
C ASN A 505 -35.18 -8.33 -29.65
N ILE A 506 -34.33 -9.27 -29.20
CA ILE A 506 -33.73 -10.29 -30.08
C ILE A 506 -33.74 -11.63 -29.35
N TYR A 507 -34.76 -12.46 -29.60
CA TYR A 507 -34.72 -13.94 -29.62
C TYR A 507 -36.13 -14.49 -29.87
N ASN A 508 -36.52 -14.63 -31.13
CA ASN A 508 -37.73 -15.35 -31.54
C ASN A 508 -37.54 -15.94 -32.96
N ILE A 509 -36.94 -17.13 -33.03
CA ILE A 509 -36.86 -17.94 -34.25
C ILE A 509 -37.58 -19.26 -33.99
N LYS A 510 -38.62 -19.53 -34.76
CA LYS A 510 -39.41 -20.78 -34.68
C LYS A 510 -38.55 -21.97 -35.11
N THR A 511 -38.45 -23.00 -34.27
CA THR A 511 -38.17 -24.38 -34.71
C THR A 511 -39.49 -25.06 -35.02
N LYS A 512 -39.66 -25.62 -36.22
CA LYS A 512 -40.82 -26.46 -36.55
C LYS A 512 -40.72 -27.84 -35.90
N THR A 513 -41.87 -28.46 -35.72
CA THR A 513 -42.06 -29.83 -35.23
C THR A 513 -41.49 -30.87 -36.19
N GLU A 514 -40.97 -31.97 -35.65
CA GLU A 514 -41.01 -33.26 -36.30
C GLU A 514 -41.36 -34.33 -35.24
N LYS A 515 -42.19 -35.30 -35.60
CA LYS A 515 -42.71 -36.34 -34.68
C LYS A 515 -41.88 -37.61 -34.82
N ILE A 516 -41.65 -38.30 -33.70
CA ILE A 516 -41.46 -39.75 -33.67
C ILE A 516 -42.36 -40.30 -32.56
N GLU A 517 -43.20 -41.28 -32.90
CA GLU A 517 -44.12 -41.98 -31.99
C GLU A 517 -43.47 -43.30 -31.50
N ILE A 518 -44.26 -44.25 -30.94
CA ILE A 518 -43.84 -45.43 -30.12
C ILE A 518 -43.68 -45.06 -28.64
N GLY A 519 -44.30 -45.76 -27.68
CA GLY A 519 -45.27 -46.86 -27.78
C GLY A 519 -45.74 -47.33 -26.40
N ASN A 520 -46.94 -47.90 -26.30
CA ASN A 520 -47.58 -48.27 -25.02
C ASN A 520 -47.00 -49.56 -24.40
N ASN A 521 -46.99 -49.68 -23.06
CA ASN A 521 -47.89 -50.60 -22.31
C ASN A 521 -47.54 -50.82 -20.81
N CYS A 522 -48.59 -51.11 -20.02
CA CYS A 522 -48.65 -51.94 -18.79
C CYS A 522 -47.84 -51.52 -17.54
N ASN A 523 -48.42 -51.44 -16.33
CA ASN A 523 -48.97 -52.48 -15.42
C ASN A 523 -47.85 -53.37 -14.81
N TYR A 524 -47.85 -53.80 -13.53
CA TYR A 524 -48.87 -53.92 -12.46
C TYR A 524 -48.24 -53.81 -11.04
N ASN A 525 -49.07 -53.80 -9.98
CA ASN A 525 -48.95 -54.38 -8.61
C ASN A 525 -47.59 -54.40 -7.87
N GLN A 526 -47.45 -54.02 -6.59
CA GLN A 526 -48.14 -54.39 -5.33
C GLN A 526 -47.72 -55.78 -4.76
N GLY A 527 -47.31 -55.77 -3.47
CA GLY A 527 -46.68 -56.85 -2.69
C GLY A 527 -45.36 -56.34 -2.09
N ASP A 528 -45.06 -56.34 -0.79
CA ASP A 528 -45.16 -57.36 0.28
C ASP A 528 -44.24 -58.58 0.04
N VAL A 529 -43.45 -59.11 0.99
CA VAL A 529 -43.43 -58.88 2.46
C VAL A 529 -42.09 -59.30 3.14
N VAL A 530 -41.87 -58.86 4.40
CA VAL A 530 -40.99 -59.46 5.45
C VAL A 530 -39.43 -59.35 5.35
N GLN A 531 -38.81 -59.30 6.54
CA GLN A 531 -37.36 -59.30 6.85
C GLN A 531 -36.91 -60.74 7.26
N PRO A 532 -35.84 -61.01 8.04
CA PRO A 532 -34.56 -60.32 8.27
C PRO A 532 -33.35 -61.24 8.00
N ILE A 533 -32.11 -60.78 8.25
CA ILE A 533 -31.07 -61.47 9.06
C ILE A 533 -29.83 -60.56 9.21
N LYS A 534 -28.91 -60.95 10.10
CA LYS A 534 -27.89 -60.09 10.74
C LYS A 534 -26.47 -60.25 10.15
N ASN A 535 -25.64 -59.24 10.47
CA ASN A 535 -24.20 -59.32 10.80
C ASN A 535 -23.12 -59.52 9.70
N ILE A 536 -22.09 -58.64 9.79
CA ILE A 536 -20.63 -58.94 9.71
C ILE A 536 -20.10 -59.34 8.30
N GLU A 537 -19.04 -58.75 7.73
CA GLU A 537 -17.93 -57.92 8.25
C GLU A 537 -17.28 -56.97 7.20
N ARG A 538 -16.25 -56.19 7.62
CA ARG A 538 -15.12 -55.59 6.88
C ARG A 538 -15.30 -55.16 5.40
N SER A 539 -15.18 -53.86 5.13
CA SER A 539 -14.93 -53.29 3.79
C SER A 539 -13.48 -52.76 3.63
N GLU A 540 -12.76 -53.23 2.62
CA GLU A 540 -11.39 -52.76 2.32
C GLU A 540 -11.35 -51.38 1.66
N GLN A 541 -10.33 -50.57 1.96
CA GLN A 541 -10.18 -49.23 1.41
C GLN A 541 -9.45 -49.24 0.05
N GLN A 542 -10.21 -49.32 -1.05
CA GLN A 542 -9.64 -49.14 -2.39
C GLN A 542 -8.96 -47.76 -2.54
N SER A 543 -7.66 -47.76 -2.82
CA SER A 543 -6.88 -46.52 -2.92
C SER A 543 -7.19 -45.75 -4.21
N MET A 544 -7.62 -44.49 -4.07
CA MET A 544 -7.96 -43.64 -5.22
C MET A 544 -6.69 -43.17 -5.96
N THR A 545 -6.40 -43.83 -7.08
CA THR A 545 -5.46 -43.32 -8.09
C THR A 545 -6.15 -42.33 -9.03
N ILE A 546 -5.40 -41.38 -9.60
CA ILE A 546 -5.95 -40.39 -10.54
C ILE A 546 -4.99 -40.07 -11.69
N GLU A 547 -5.50 -40.11 -12.92
CA GLU A 547 -4.78 -39.62 -14.10
C GLU A 547 -5.00 -38.11 -14.28
N LEU A 548 -3.91 -37.36 -14.45
CA LEU A 548 -3.86 -35.90 -14.49
C LEU A 548 -3.00 -35.42 -15.65
N SER A 549 -3.56 -34.55 -16.49
CA SER A 549 -2.81 -33.84 -17.53
C SER A 549 -1.77 -32.90 -16.89
N LEU A 550 -0.49 -33.29 -16.92
CA LEU A 550 0.61 -32.42 -16.51
C LEU A 550 0.68 -31.18 -17.41
N LYS A 551 1.20 -30.06 -16.88
CA LYS A 551 1.48 -28.89 -17.72
C LYS A 551 2.70 -29.18 -18.58
N ARG A 552 2.71 -28.64 -19.81
CA ARG A 552 3.87 -28.68 -20.72
C ARG A 552 5.17 -28.43 -19.94
N TYR A 553 6.17 -29.27 -20.18
CA TYR A 553 7.45 -29.23 -19.47
C TYR A 553 8.05 -27.82 -19.38
N CYS A 554 8.61 -27.51 -18.21
CA CYS A 554 9.14 -26.23 -17.80
C CYS A 554 10.11 -26.49 -16.63
N ARG A 555 11.39 -26.19 -16.86
CA ARG A 555 12.51 -26.71 -16.05
C ARG A 555 12.61 -26.11 -14.64
N ASN A 556 12.23 -26.84 -13.60
CA ASN A 556 12.27 -26.34 -12.23
C ASN A 556 13.62 -26.59 -11.57
N ASN A 557 14.15 -25.59 -10.87
CA ASN A 557 15.20 -25.83 -9.88
C ASN A 557 14.59 -26.58 -8.67
N LEU A 558 14.75 -27.90 -8.64
CA LEU A 558 14.29 -28.75 -7.53
C LEU A 558 15.10 -28.52 -6.24
N CYS A 559 16.37 -28.12 -6.37
CA CYS A 559 17.32 -27.94 -5.27
C CYS A 559 17.17 -26.60 -4.51
N SER A 560 16.16 -25.78 -4.82
CA SER A 560 15.88 -24.54 -4.08
C SER A 560 15.40 -24.84 -2.65
N THR A 561 16.00 -24.19 -1.64
CA THR A 561 15.70 -24.42 -0.22
C THR A 561 14.23 -24.26 0.18
N GLU A 562 13.50 -23.35 -0.48
CA GLU A 562 12.05 -23.16 -0.30
C GLU A 562 11.26 -24.46 -0.59
N ARG A 563 11.69 -25.22 -1.61
CA ARG A 563 11.04 -26.47 -2.05
C ARG A 563 11.40 -27.69 -1.20
N THR A 564 12.54 -27.69 -0.54
CA THR A 564 12.98 -28.79 0.34
C THR A 564 12.60 -28.57 1.80
N SER A 565 12.24 -27.34 2.20
CA SER A 565 12.01 -27.03 3.62
C SER A 565 10.74 -27.67 4.19
N SER A 566 10.84 -28.25 5.38
CA SER A 566 9.75 -28.98 6.03
C SER A 566 8.62 -28.04 6.52
N ILE A 567 7.49 -28.62 6.92
CA ILE A 567 6.42 -27.85 7.57
C ILE A 567 6.89 -27.22 8.88
N TYR A 568 7.71 -27.92 9.67
CA TYR A 568 8.27 -27.42 10.92
C TYR A 568 9.24 -26.25 10.68
N GLU A 569 10.14 -26.34 9.70
CA GLU A 569 11.00 -25.23 9.28
C GLU A 569 10.20 -24.02 8.78
N ASN A 570 9.00 -24.24 8.22
CA ASN A 570 8.07 -23.17 7.83
C ASN A 570 7.27 -22.60 9.02
N ALA A 571 7.05 -23.37 10.09
CA ALA A 571 6.49 -22.87 11.33
C ALA A 571 7.48 -21.95 12.06
N ILE A 572 8.76 -22.33 12.13
CA ILE A 572 9.83 -21.49 12.71
C ILE A 572 9.86 -20.10 12.07
N LYS A 573 9.75 -20.01 10.74
CA LYS A 573 9.71 -18.73 10.00
C LYS A 573 8.52 -17.82 10.33
N LYS A 574 7.54 -18.28 11.11
CA LYS A 574 6.36 -17.53 11.56
C LYS A 574 6.31 -17.29 13.07
N ILE A 575 7.21 -17.89 13.86
CA ILE A 575 7.24 -17.68 15.31
C ILE A 575 7.43 -16.20 15.60
N ILE A 576 6.53 -15.64 16.39
CA ILE A 576 6.69 -14.29 16.96
C ILE A 576 7.74 -14.42 18.07
N ILE A 577 8.88 -13.74 17.90
CA ILE A 577 9.92 -13.62 18.92
C ILE A 577 9.54 -12.46 19.86
N ASP A 578 10.01 -12.51 21.11
CA ASP A 578 9.90 -11.41 22.08
C ASP A 578 8.45 -11.08 22.47
N ASN A 579 7.60 -12.11 22.60
CA ASN A 579 6.19 -11.96 23.01
C ASN A 579 6.01 -11.33 24.41
N ASN A 580 7.06 -11.33 25.22
CA ASN A 580 7.15 -10.68 26.53
C ASN A 580 7.83 -9.30 26.47
N PHE A 581 8.18 -8.81 25.27
CA PHE A 581 8.89 -7.55 25.00
C PHE A 581 10.22 -7.39 25.77
N ARG A 582 10.82 -8.49 26.24
CA ARG A 582 12.00 -8.47 27.10
C ARG A 582 13.22 -7.87 26.40
N PHE A 583 13.45 -8.24 25.14
CA PHE A 583 14.53 -7.67 24.35
C PHE A 583 14.22 -6.23 23.91
N GLU A 584 12.97 -5.92 23.54
CA GLU A 584 12.53 -4.54 23.30
C GLU A 584 12.78 -3.64 24.53
N ASP A 585 12.41 -4.06 25.73
CA ASP A 585 12.67 -3.31 26.97
C ASP A 585 14.17 -3.21 27.27
N SER A 586 14.97 -4.23 26.98
CA SER A 586 16.43 -4.16 27.08
C SER A 586 17.06 -3.19 26.06
N VAL A 587 16.50 -3.08 24.85
CA VAL A 587 16.85 -2.02 23.90
C VAL A 587 16.41 -0.65 24.44
N LEU A 588 15.17 -0.50 24.91
CA LEU A 588 14.66 0.75 25.49
C LEU A 588 15.42 1.17 26.76
N ARG A 589 16.00 0.23 27.53
CA ARG A 589 16.89 0.50 28.66
C ARG A 589 18.21 1.13 28.20
N GLU A 590 18.84 0.59 27.15
CA GLU A 590 20.14 1.08 26.66
C GLU A 590 20.07 2.27 25.70
N ILE A 591 19.01 2.44 24.91
CA ILE A 591 18.86 3.57 23.96
C ILE A 591 17.63 4.46 24.19
N GLY A 592 16.69 4.11 25.06
CA GLY A 592 15.48 4.92 25.28
C GLY A 592 15.77 6.34 25.78
N THR A 593 16.86 6.54 26.53
CA THR A 593 17.36 7.88 26.91
C THR A 593 17.77 8.71 25.68
N TYR A 594 18.41 8.07 24.68
CA TYR A 594 18.79 8.72 23.43
C TYR A 594 17.56 9.00 22.55
N ILE A 595 16.71 7.99 22.32
CA ILE A 595 15.43 8.10 21.59
C ILE A 595 14.60 9.28 22.12
N THR A 596 14.43 9.34 23.44
CA THR A 596 13.62 10.40 24.06
C THR A 596 14.32 11.77 24.06
N SER A 597 15.66 11.81 24.11
CA SER A 597 16.42 13.07 23.94
C SER A 597 16.30 13.67 22.54
N LYS A 598 16.10 12.82 21.52
CA LYS A 598 15.79 13.20 20.14
C LYS A 598 14.34 13.65 19.97
N GLY A 599 13.44 13.19 20.85
CA GLY A 599 12.04 13.59 20.92
C GLY A 599 11.04 12.48 20.56
N PHE A 600 11.51 11.32 20.12
CA PHE A 600 10.66 10.20 19.68
C PHE A 600 9.94 9.49 20.85
N THR A 601 8.79 8.88 20.54
CA THR A 601 8.08 7.96 21.45
C THR A 601 8.78 6.61 21.51
N LYS A 602 8.65 5.89 22.63
CA LYS A 602 9.18 4.51 22.76
C LYS A 602 8.56 3.55 21.72
N SER A 603 7.25 3.67 21.50
CA SER A 603 6.44 2.89 20.55
C SER A 603 6.82 3.04 19.07
N SER A 604 7.80 3.88 18.72
CA SER A 604 8.31 4.04 17.36
C SER A 604 9.40 3.02 16.97
N LEU A 605 9.85 2.17 17.90
CA LEU A 605 11.04 1.31 17.78
C LEU A 605 10.85 0.12 16.81
N ASN A 606 11.35 0.23 15.57
CA ASN A 606 11.28 -0.89 14.62
C ASN A 606 12.43 -1.90 14.81
N LEU A 607 12.19 -3.01 15.52
CA LEU A 607 13.15 -4.11 15.72
C LEU A 607 13.04 -5.28 14.70
N SER A 608 12.14 -5.18 13.72
CA SER A 608 11.78 -6.31 12.83
C SER A 608 12.96 -6.97 12.10
N LYS A 609 14.02 -6.21 11.75
CA LYS A 609 15.21 -6.78 11.11
C LYS A 609 16.09 -7.56 12.09
N THR A 610 16.18 -7.15 13.36
CA THR A 610 16.85 -7.95 14.41
C THR A 610 16.10 -9.26 14.64
N TYR A 611 14.77 -9.23 14.80
CA TYR A 611 13.96 -10.45 14.95
C TYR A 611 14.05 -11.36 13.72
N SER A 612 14.05 -10.81 12.50
CA SER A 612 14.26 -11.58 11.26
C SER A 612 15.65 -12.25 11.23
N ASN A 613 16.70 -11.59 11.74
CA ASN A 613 18.03 -12.18 11.86
C ASN A 613 18.08 -13.26 12.95
N VAL A 614 17.36 -13.09 14.07
CA VAL A 614 17.22 -14.11 15.12
C VAL A 614 16.52 -15.36 14.59
N LEU A 615 15.37 -15.23 13.91
CA LEU A 615 14.71 -16.38 13.25
C LEU A 615 15.63 -17.08 12.26
N LYS A 616 16.45 -16.33 11.51
CA LYS A 616 17.43 -16.92 10.59
C LYS A 616 18.48 -17.73 11.36
N TYR A 617 19.06 -17.18 12.43
CA TYR A 617 20.07 -17.90 13.24
C TYR A 617 19.50 -19.17 13.89
N VAL A 618 18.30 -19.08 14.47
CA VAL A 618 17.58 -20.22 15.06
C VAL A 618 17.31 -21.29 14.00
N LEU A 619 16.80 -20.90 12.82
CA LEU A 619 16.56 -21.83 11.72
C LEU A 619 17.85 -22.45 11.21
N ASP A 620 18.90 -21.66 10.94
CA ASP A 620 20.20 -22.17 10.45
C ASP A 620 20.84 -23.18 11.43
N LYS A 621 20.60 -23.05 12.74
CA LYS A 621 21.07 -23.99 13.78
C LYS A 621 20.19 -25.25 13.91
N VAL A 622 18.86 -25.12 13.85
CA VAL A 622 17.92 -26.22 14.14
C VAL A 622 17.51 -27.01 12.88
N SER A 623 17.59 -26.41 11.69
CA SER A 623 17.31 -27.05 10.40
C SER A 623 17.97 -28.42 10.16
N PRO A 624 19.27 -28.64 10.51
CA PRO A 624 19.91 -29.95 10.32
C PRO A 624 19.21 -31.05 11.13
N TYR A 625 18.95 -30.79 12.41
CA TYR A 625 18.30 -31.70 13.35
C TYR A 625 16.86 -32.02 12.91
N ILE A 626 16.06 -31.00 12.58
CA ILE A 626 14.69 -31.20 12.05
C ILE A 626 14.69 -32.08 10.79
N ARG A 627 15.66 -31.90 9.88
CA ARG A 627 15.77 -32.73 8.67
C ARG A 627 16.18 -34.17 8.99
N ASN A 628 17.01 -34.39 10.02
CA ASN A 628 17.37 -35.73 10.48
C ASN A 628 16.15 -36.44 11.10
N ILE A 629 15.40 -35.79 12.01
CA ILE A 629 14.20 -36.40 12.60
C ILE A 629 13.16 -36.69 11.50
N VAL A 630 12.88 -35.72 10.61
CA VAL A 630 11.93 -35.90 9.50
C VAL A 630 12.37 -37.01 8.54
N ALA A 631 13.66 -37.13 8.20
CA ALA A 631 14.13 -38.20 7.32
C ALA A 631 13.88 -39.61 7.88
N ASN A 632 13.89 -39.76 9.21
CA ASN A 632 13.73 -41.05 9.89
C ASN A 632 12.30 -41.31 10.40
N GLN A 633 11.46 -40.28 10.55
CA GLN A 633 10.16 -40.35 11.24
C GLN A 633 9.10 -39.42 10.62
N ASP A 634 9.11 -39.25 9.29
CA ASP A 634 8.07 -38.48 8.62
C ASP A 634 6.69 -39.17 8.71
N LEU A 635 5.63 -38.36 8.75
CA LEU A 635 4.27 -38.87 8.84
C LEU A 635 3.80 -39.39 7.49
N LEU A 636 3.34 -40.64 7.47
CA LEU A 636 2.74 -41.28 6.29
C LEU A 636 1.40 -40.59 5.95
N ILE A 637 1.46 -39.64 5.03
CA ILE A 637 0.27 -39.02 4.42
C ILE A 637 -0.35 -40.03 3.44
N SER A 638 -1.43 -40.69 3.85
CA SER A 638 -2.17 -41.61 2.98
C SER A 638 -3.11 -40.89 2.00
N SER A 639 -3.52 -41.62 0.96
CA SER A 639 -4.54 -41.13 0.02
C SER A 639 -5.88 -40.94 0.75
N GLY A 640 -6.63 -39.88 0.41
CA GLY A 640 -7.92 -39.58 1.03
C GLY A 640 -7.89 -38.76 2.34
N MET A 641 -6.77 -38.66 3.06
CA MET A 641 -6.65 -37.76 4.23
C MET A 641 -7.01 -36.31 3.85
N SER A 642 -7.68 -35.59 4.75
CA SER A 642 -7.91 -34.15 4.60
C SER A 642 -6.71 -33.35 5.13
N LEU A 643 -6.58 -32.10 4.67
CA LEU A 643 -5.55 -31.18 5.21
C LEU A 643 -5.71 -30.91 6.72
N SER A 644 -6.88 -31.15 7.31
CA SER A 644 -7.11 -31.04 8.75
C SER A 644 -6.54 -32.24 9.51
N ASP A 645 -6.66 -33.45 8.96
CA ASP A 645 -6.22 -34.69 9.61
C ASP A 645 -4.70 -34.76 9.58
N ILE A 646 -4.08 -34.41 8.44
CA ILE A 646 -2.62 -34.23 8.36
C ILE A 646 -2.16 -33.19 9.39
N ARG A 647 -2.85 -32.06 9.48
CA ARG A 647 -2.50 -30.97 10.41
C ARG A 647 -2.54 -31.46 11.86
N TYR A 648 -3.57 -32.22 12.23
CA TYR A 648 -3.66 -32.88 13.53
C TYR A 648 -2.48 -33.84 13.75
N ASN A 649 -2.18 -34.71 12.79
CA ASN A 649 -1.06 -35.66 12.90
C ASN A 649 0.30 -34.96 13.09
N TYR A 650 0.57 -33.87 12.37
CA TYR A 650 1.79 -33.05 12.52
C TYR A 650 1.82 -32.19 13.80
N ILE A 651 0.67 -31.96 14.45
CA ILE A 651 0.59 -31.32 15.78
C ILE A 651 0.80 -32.36 16.89
N SER A 652 0.29 -33.57 16.71
CA SER A 652 0.30 -34.66 17.70
C SER A 652 1.49 -35.63 17.54
N ASN A 653 2.51 -35.28 16.75
CA ASN A 653 3.72 -36.08 16.57
C ASN A 653 4.67 -35.91 17.76
N ASN A 654 4.27 -36.46 18.92
CA ASN A 654 5.00 -36.33 20.18
C ASN A 654 6.45 -36.83 20.05
N VAL A 655 6.70 -37.89 19.27
CA VAL A 655 8.03 -38.46 19.05
C VAL A 655 8.96 -37.50 18.31
N PHE A 656 8.45 -36.74 17.33
CA PHE A 656 9.20 -35.65 16.69
C PHE A 656 9.54 -34.54 17.68
N PHE A 657 8.56 -34.11 18.49
CA PHE A 657 8.76 -33.00 19.43
C PHE A 657 9.66 -33.35 20.62
N GLU A 658 9.65 -34.60 21.10
CA GLU A 658 10.54 -35.10 22.15
C GLU A 658 12.01 -35.08 21.69
N LYS A 659 12.29 -35.60 20.48
CA LYS A 659 13.64 -35.55 19.89
C LYS A 659 14.08 -34.11 19.62
N LEU A 660 13.20 -33.30 19.04
CA LEU A 660 13.48 -31.87 18.82
C LEU A 660 13.77 -31.13 20.13
N GLY A 661 13.12 -31.50 21.24
CA GLY A 661 13.43 -30.97 22.57
C GLY A 661 14.87 -31.26 22.99
N LYS A 662 15.29 -32.53 22.92
CA LYS A 662 16.66 -32.98 23.24
C LYS A 662 17.71 -32.29 22.36
N ASP A 663 17.45 -32.19 21.06
CA ASP A 663 18.29 -31.46 20.11
C ASP A 663 18.38 -29.96 20.46
N CYS A 664 17.26 -29.34 20.85
CA CYS A 664 17.22 -27.93 21.25
C CYS A 664 18.00 -27.67 22.55
N GLU A 665 17.99 -28.59 23.52
CA GLU A 665 18.82 -28.50 24.72
C GLU A 665 20.32 -28.53 24.40
N GLU A 666 20.76 -29.41 23.49
CA GLU A 666 22.15 -29.47 23.04
C GLU A 666 22.57 -28.17 22.33
N ILE A 667 21.74 -27.67 21.42
CA ILE A 667 21.96 -26.40 20.73
C ILE A 667 22.03 -25.24 21.73
N VAL A 668 21.20 -25.24 22.78
CA VAL A 668 21.23 -24.24 23.86
C VAL A 668 22.53 -24.32 24.66
N LYS A 669 22.98 -25.51 25.06
CA LYS A 669 24.29 -25.72 25.74
C LYS A 669 25.44 -25.17 24.89
N ASN A 670 25.46 -25.48 23.59
CA ASN A 670 26.44 -24.96 22.64
C ASN A 670 26.38 -23.42 22.46
N ILE A 671 25.19 -22.82 22.53
CA ILE A 671 25.01 -21.36 22.48
C ILE A 671 25.44 -20.69 23.80
N HIS A 672 25.23 -21.32 24.96
CA HIS A 672 25.75 -20.81 26.24
C HIS A 672 27.28 -20.68 26.21
N LEU A 673 28.00 -21.66 25.64
CA LEU A 673 29.46 -21.62 25.46
C LEU A 673 29.93 -20.56 24.44
N THR A 674 29.08 -20.13 23.50
CA THR A 674 29.45 -19.16 22.46
C THR A 674 29.64 -17.74 23.05
N PRO A 675 30.80 -17.07 22.87
CA PRO A 675 31.03 -15.73 23.40
C PRO A 675 30.05 -14.67 22.88
N ASN A 676 29.65 -13.73 23.74
CA ASN A 676 28.58 -12.78 23.45
C ASN A 676 28.83 -11.93 22.18
N TYR A 677 30.08 -11.58 21.87
CA TYR A 677 30.39 -10.72 20.72
C TYR A 677 29.99 -11.32 19.35
N TYR A 678 29.89 -12.65 19.22
CA TYR A 678 29.43 -13.30 17.98
C TYR A 678 27.99 -12.91 17.59
N PHE A 679 27.13 -12.63 18.58
CA PHE A 679 25.73 -12.25 18.35
C PHE A 679 25.57 -10.80 17.87
N SER A 680 26.66 -10.01 17.83
CA SER A 680 26.65 -8.63 17.34
C SER A 680 26.19 -8.51 15.88
N GLY A 681 26.48 -9.51 15.03
CA GLY A 681 26.05 -9.54 13.63
C GLY A 681 24.53 -9.71 13.42
N ILE A 682 23.81 -10.18 14.44
CA ILE A 682 22.36 -10.41 14.40
C ILE A 682 21.59 -9.10 14.65
N ILE A 683 22.13 -8.23 15.51
CA ILE A 683 21.57 -6.92 15.83
C ILE A 683 21.69 -5.99 14.61
N GLN A 684 20.63 -5.28 14.24
CA GLN A 684 20.68 -4.26 13.17
C GLN A 684 21.59 -3.06 13.54
N ASN A 685 22.31 -2.48 12.57
CA ASN A 685 23.17 -1.31 12.85
C ASN A 685 22.35 -0.01 13.03
N TYR A 686 21.21 0.08 12.36
CA TYR A 686 20.30 1.23 12.39
C TYR A 686 18.90 0.78 12.81
N ILE A 687 18.28 1.54 13.71
CA ILE A 687 16.87 1.39 14.09
C ILE A 687 16.06 2.52 13.48
N TYR A 688 14.94 2.21 12.84
CA TYR A 688 14.02 3.20 12.29
C TYR A 688 12.98 3.59 13.34
N LEU A 689 12.66 4.89 13.42
CA LEU A 689 11.76 5.48 14.43
C LEU A 689 10.51 6.09 13.78
N GLY A 690 9.81 5.29 12.97
CA GLY A 690 8.56 5.67 12.25
C GLY A 690 8.67 6.75 11.17
N SER A 691 9.80 7.44 11.10
CA SER A 691 10.11 8.57 10.21
C SER A 691 11.34 8.24 9.34
N PRO A 692 11.76 9.10 8.38
CA PRO A 692 13.06 8.91 7.70
C PRO A 692 14.28 9.04 8.63
N GLU A 693 14.12 9.45 9.90
CA GLU A 693 15.22 9.41 10.86
C GLU A 693 15.54 7.98 11.31
N ARG A 694 16.84 7.67 11.25
CA ARG A 694 17.44 6.40 11.67
C ARG A 694 18.39 6.63 12.84
N LEU A 695 18.27 5.81 13.87
CA LEU A 695 19.19 5.79 15.01
C LEU A 695 20.27 4.74 14.76
N GLU A 696 21.52 5.18 14.55
CA GLU A 696 22.66 4.27 14.56
C GLU A 696 22.97 3.80 15.98
N ILE A 697 23.13 2.49 16.17
CA ILE A 697 23.39 1.87 17.47
C ILE A 697 24.73 1.13 17.54
N THR A 698 25.61 1.29 16.53
CA THR A 698 26.86 0.53 16.34
C THR A 698 27.69 0.39 17.62
N SER A 699 27.94 1.47 18.36
CA SER A 699 28.71 1.47 19.62
C SER A 699 28.00 0.82 20.82
N LYS A 700 26.68 0.61 20.75
CA LYS A 700 25.85 0.00 21.81
C LYS A 700 25.50 -1.46 21.56
N LYS A 701 25.75 -1.99 20.35
CA LYS A 701 25.47 -3.39 19.98
C LYS A 701 26.09 -4.37 20.99
N ASN A 702 27.33 -4.11 21.43
CA ASN A 702 28.08 -4.97 22.35
C ASN A 702 27.36 -5.24 23.68
N LYS A 703 26.57 -4.28 24.18
CA LYS A 703 25.75 -4.48 25.39
C LYS A 703 24.52 -5.34 25.11
N LEU A 704 23.86 -5.10 23.98
CA LEU A 704 22.67 -5.84 23.53
C LEU A 704 22.99 -7.27 23.06
N CYS A 705 24.27 -7.60 22.86
CA CYS A 705 24.71 -8.95 22.50
C CYS A 705 24.30 -10.03 23.51
N ALA A 706 24.40 -9.75 24.82
CA ALA A 706 23.97 -10.68 25.86
C ALA A 706 22.43 -10.89 25.82
N GLU A 707 21.68 -9.80 25.62
CA GLU A 707 20.22 -9.80 25.52
C GLU A 707 19.74 -10.59 24.28
N VAL A 708 20.40 -10.41 23.12
CA VAL A 708 20.11 -11.22 21.91
C VAL A 708 20.49 -12.70 22.11
N LYS A 709 21.60 -13.00 22.79
CA LYS A 709 21.97 -14.38 23.13
C LYS A 709 20.89 -15.03 24.00
N MET A 710 20.41 -14.34 25.03
CA MET A 710 19.30 -14.83 25.87
C MET A 710 17.99 -14.99 25.07
N LEU A 711 17.66 -14.04 24.19
CA LEU A 711 16.48 -14.13 23.31
C LEU A 711 16.55 -15.34 22.36
N ILE A 712 17.73 -15.66 21.83
CA ILE A 712 17.97 -16.85 21.01
C ILE A 712 17.80 -18.14 21.83
N ILE A 713 18.38 -18.19 23.04
CA ILE A 713 18.21 -19.32 23.96
C ILE A 713 16.72 -19.52 24.29
N GLU A 714 16.03 -18.47 24.72
CA GLU A 714 14.60 -18.48 25.07
C GLU A 714 13.73 -18.91 23.87
N THR A 715 14.09 -18.51 22.64
CA THR A 715 13.40 -18.95 21.41
C THR A 715 13.64 -20.43 21.09
N ILE A 716 14.84 -20.97 21.37
CA ILE A 716 15.20 -22.37 21.09
C ILE A 716 14.66 -23.32 22.17
N SER A 717 14.77 -22.98 23.45
CA SER A 717 14.19 -23.78 24.54
C SER A 717 12.67 -23.94 24.41
N ASN A 718 11.96 -22.90 23.95
CA ASN A 718 10.51 -22.95 23.74
C ASN A 718 10.11 -23.44 22.33
N LEU A 719 11.07 -23.87 21.49
CA LEU A 719 10.84 -24.10 20.07
C LEU A 719 9.81 -25.19 19.73
N PRO A 720 9.78 -26.36 20.42
CA PRO A 720 8.74 -27.37 20.18
C PRO A 720 7.33 -26.81 20.41
N ASN A 721 7.12 -26.12 21.54
CA ASN A 721 5.84 -25.51 21.92
C ASN A 721 5.45 -24.38 20.94
N ASN A 722 6.39 -23.55 20.53
CA ASN A 722 6.17 -22.49 19.56
C ASN A 722 5.81 -23.03 18.16
N ILE A 723 6.42 -24.14 17.73
CA ILE A 723 6.04 -24.83 16.49
C ILE A 723 4.62 -25.39 16.60
N ILE A 724 4.28 -26.08 17.69
CA ILE A 724 2.92 -26.60 17.94
C ILE A 724 1.88 -25.46 17.92
N HIS A 725 2.21 -24.31 18.52
CA HIS A 725 1.36 -23.12 18.56
C HIS A 725 1.16 -22.47 17.19
N GLU A 726 2.21 -22.34 16.37
CA GLU A 726 2.07 -21.81 15.00
C GLU A 726 1.39 -22.80 14.05
N LEU A 727 1.63 -24.11 14.17
CA LEU A 727 0.81 -25.13 13.50
C LEU A 727 -0.67 -25.02 13.95
N LYS A 728 -0.91 -24.69 15.23
CA LYS A 728 -2.18 -24.18 15.83
C LYS A 728 -2.87 -23.05 15.03
N LYS A 729 -2.11 -22.22 14.30
CA LYS A 729 -2.61 -21.05 13.52
C LYS A 729 -2.57 -21.23 12.00
N PHE A 730 -1.80 -22.18 11.47
CA PHE A 730 -1.60 -22.37 10.02
C PHE A 730 -2.91 -22.44 9.22
N SER A 731 -3.01 -21.62 8.17
CA SER A 731 -4.09 -21.71 7.19
C SER A 731 -3.90 -22.94 6.28
N PRO A 732 -4.95 -23.41 5.56
CA PRO A 732 -4.78 -24.48 4.59
C PRO A 732 -3.70 -24.19 3.53
N ASN A 733 -3.50 -22.92 3.15
CA ASN A 733 -2.42 -22.54 2.23
C ASN A 733 -1.02 -22.73 2.85
N ASP A 734 -0.89 -22.51 4.17
CA ASP A 734 0.37 -22.71 4.89
C ASP A 734 0.69 -24.18 5.06
N MET A 735 -0.31 -25.01 5.38
CA MET A 735 -0.20 -26.48 5.36
C MET A 735 0.29 -26.96 3.99
N VAL A 736 -0.34 -26.50 2.91
CA VAL A 736 0.01 -26.90 1.53
C VAL A 736 1.43 -26.45 1.15
N ASN A 737 1.83 -25.21 1.48
CA ASN A 737 3.19 -24.72 1.20
C ASN A 737 4.26 -25.32 2.14
N GLY A 738 3.86 -25.82 3.31
CA GLY A 738 4.69 -26.58 4.24
C GLY A 738 5.01 -27.98 3.71
N LEU A 739 3.96 -28.74 3.36
CA LEU A 739 4.05 -30.16 3.04
C LEU A 739 4.32 -30.47 1.56
N PHE A 740 3.87 -29.60 0.64
CA PHE A 740 3.92 -29.89 -0.80
C PHE A 740 4.68 -28.81 -1.59
N SER A 741 5.42 -29.27 -2.60
CA SER A 741 6.17 -28.43 -3.54
C SER A 741 5.53 -28.42 -4.92
N LYS A 742 5.22 -27.21 -5.42
CA LYS A 742 4.52 -27.01 -6.69
C LYS A 742 5.47 -27.16 -7.89
N ILE A 743 5.37 -28.29 -8.60
CA ILE A 743 6.29 -28.75 -9.66
C ILE A 743 5.46 -29.31 -10.83
N HIS A 744 5.81 -28.94 -12.07
CA HIS A 744 5.07 -29.22 -13.33
C HIS A 744 3.53 -28.98 -13.31
N GLY A 745 3.01 -28.29 -12.29
CA GLY A 745 1.61 -27.97 -12.13
C GLY A 745 0.89 -28.75 -11.02
N LEU A 746 1.47 -29.83 -10.53
CA LEU A 746 1.02 -30.59 -9.36
C LEU A 746 1.65 -30.04 -8.07
N TYR A 747 1.12 -30.45 -6.92
CA TYR A 747 1.71 -30.22 -5.60
C TYR A 747 2.23 -31.57 -5.09
N LEU A 748 3.54 -31.79 -5.22
CA LEU A 748 4.21 -33.05 -4.88
C LEU A 748 4.65 -33.03 -3.42
N HIS A 749 4.48 -34.14 -2.68
CA HIS A 749 4.89 -34.20 -1.27
C HIS A 749 6.41 -33.96 -1.14
N LYS A 750 6.85 -33.05 -0.25
CA LYS A 750 8.26 -32.63 -0.18
C LYS A 750 9.28 -33.75 0.10
N PRO A 751 8.96 -34.80 0.85
CA PRO A 751 9.82 -35.98 1.00
C PRO A 751 10.19 -36.65 -0.33
N LEU A 752 9.30 -36.65 -1.35
CA LEU A 752 9.68 -37.09 -2.70
C LEU A 752 10.81 -36.20 -3.26
N ILE A 753 10.75 -34.88 -3.07
CA ILE A 753 11.76 -33.94 -3.56
C ILE A 753 13.08 -34.06 -2.80
N ASN A 754 13.04 -34.39 -1.51
CA ASN A 754 14.23 -34.70 -0.74
C ASN A 754 14.85 -36.06 -1.18
N ASN A 755 14.02 -37.07 -1.43
CA ASN A 755 14.43 -38.36 -1.99
C ASN A 755 15.00 -38.22 -3.41
N LEU A 756 14.50 -37.28 -4.23
CA LEU A 756 15.10 -36.91 -5.52
C LEU A 756 16.50 -36.31 -5.33
N ARG A 757 16.67 -35.40 -4.37
CA ARG A 757 17.97 -34.78 -4.10
C ARG A 757 19.00 -35.81 -3.62
N LEU A 758 18.59 -36.78 -2.81
CA LEU A 758 19.44 -37.91 -2.42
C LEU A 758 19.81 -38.77 -3.64
N LEU A 759 18.84 -39.13 -4.48
CA LEU A 759 19.06 -39.91 -5.71
C LEU A 759 20.01 -39.19 -6.70
N TYR A 760 19.89 -37.87 -6.83
CA TYR A 760 20.81 -37.05 -7.64
C TYR A 760 22.23 -37.02 -7.06
N ASN A 761 22.36 -36.87 -5.74
CA ASN A 761 23.66 -36.84 -5.08
C ASN A 761 24.41 -38.18 -5.20
N SER A 762 23.70 -39.31 -5.09
CA SER A 762 24.32 -40.65 -5.19
C SER A 762 24.54 -41.14 -6.62
N ASN A 763 23.90 -40.52 -7.62
CA ASN A 763 24.01 -40.89 -9.04
C ASN A 763 24.49 -39.72 -9.90
N LYS A 764 25.39 -38.88 -9.35
CA LYS A 764 25.98 -37.76 -10.08
C LYS A 764 26.92 -38.29 -11.17
N PHE A 765 26.54 -38.13 -12.44
CA PHE A 765 27.37 -38.52 -13.58
C PHE A 765 28.76 -37.85 -13.56
N PRO A 766 29.83 -38.56 -13.96
CA PRO A 766 31.17 -37.98 -14.03
C PRO A 766 31.34 -37.01 -15.21
N ASN A 767 30.66 -37.28 -16.34
CA ASN A 767 30.65 -36.45 -17.54
C ASN A 767 29.25 -35.90 -17.80
N ASP A 768 29.14 -34.66 -18.27
CA ASP A 768 27.86 -34.00 -18.61
C ASP A 768 27.25 -34.50 -19.95
N ASP A 769 27.88 -35.45 -20.67
CA ASP A 769 27.27 -36.05 -21.86
C ASP A 769 26.08 -36.95 -21.51
N HIS A 770 24.88 -36.48 -21.89
CA HIS A 770 23.64 -37.21 -21.69
C HIS A 770 23.40 -38.33 -22.72
N ILE A 771 24.23 -38.47 -23.77
CA ILE A 771 24.05 -39.48 -24.81
C ILE A 771 24.66 -40.82 -24.37
N SER A 772 25.93 -40.83 -23.95
CA SER A 772 26.61 -42.02 -23.39
C SER A 772 25.95 -42.55 -22.11
N ASN A 773 25.22 -41.71 -21.36
CA ASN A 773 24.57 -42.08 -20.10
C ASN A 773 23.08 -42.51 -20.23
N LEU A 774 22.58 -42.78 -21.45
CA LEU A 774 21.15 -43.04 -21.68
C LEU A 774 20.60 -44.26 -20.91
N ASP A 775 21.36 -45.35 -20.81
CA ASP A 775 20.94 -46.54 -20.07
C ASP A 775 20.82 -46.29 -18.56
N SER A 776 21.80 -45.59 -17.99
CA SER A 776 21.78 -45.16 -16.59
C SER A 776 20.59 -44.22 -16.32
N LEU A 777 20.25 -43.34 -17.26
CA LEU A 777 19.06 -42.48 -17.18
C LEU A 777 17.75 -43.28 -17.26
N ASN A 778 17.68 -44.34 -18.07
CA ASN A 778 16.51 -45.22 -18.13
C ASN A 778 16.36 -46.07 -16.85
N ASN A 779 17.46 -46.56 -16.27
CA ASN A 779 17.46 -47.24 -14.97
C ASN A 779 16.96 -46.28 -13.87
N LEU A 780 17.51 -45.06 -13.79
CA LEU A 780 17.07 -44.02 -12.85
C LEU A 780 15.60 -43.62 -13.04
N LEU A 781 15.12 -43.59 -14.29
CA LEU A 781 13.71 -43.34 -14.59
C LEU A 781 12.80 -44.43 -14.00
N THR A 782 13.19 -45.71 -14.06
CA THR A 782 12.42 -46.81 -13.47
C THR A 782 12.39 -46.71 -11.93
N THR A 783 13.54 -46.46 -11.28
CA THR A 783 13.59 -46.22 -9.82
C THR A 783 12.72 -45.02 -9.42
N LEU A 784 12.74 -43.96 -10.23
CA LEU A 784 11.94 -42.76 -10.01
C LEU A 784 10.44 -43.02 -10.22
N LEU A 785 10.05 -43.77 -11.24
CA LEU A 785 8.67 -44.16 -11.51
C LEU A 785 8.05 -44.89 -10.30
N ASN A 786 8.79 -45.82 -9.71
CA ASN A 786 8.33 -46.55 -8.52
C ASN A 786 8.19 -45.63 -7.29
N LYS A 787 9.10 -44.65 -7.11
CA LYS A 787 8.98 -43.64 -6.04
C LYS A 787 7.83 -42.65 -6.29
N VAL A 788 7.53 -42.28 -7.54
CA VAL A 788 6.43 -41.39 -7.91
C VAL A 788 5.08 -42.06 -7.77
N LYS A 789 4.89 -43.29 -8.27
CA LYS A 789 3.65 -44.08 -8.13
C LYS A 789 3.22 -44.18 -6.66
N LYS A 790 4.17 -44.46 -5.75
CA LYS A 790 3.94 -44.59 -4.30
C LYS A 790 3.86 -43.25 -3.53
N SER A 791 4.09 -42.10 -4.17
CA SER A 791 4.10 -40.80 -3.48
C SER A 791 2.74 -40.10 -3.50
N PRO A 792 2.24 -39.59 -2.35
CA PRO A 792 1.03 -38.80 -2.31
C PRO A 792 1.21 -37.46 -3.05
N ILE A 793 0.20 -37.09 -3.84
CA ILE A 793 0.10 -35.77 -4.47
C ILE A 793 -1.15 -35.04 -3.99
N LEU A 794 -1.06 -33.73 -3.84
CA LEU A 794 -2.22 -32.89 -3.55
C LEU A 794 -2.79 -32.33 -4.85
N TYR A 795 -4.07 -32.61 -5.11
CA TYR A 795 -4.81 -32.08 -6.26
C TYR A 795 -6.23 -31.67 -5.86
N GLY A 796 -6.67 -30.46 -6.23
CA GLY A 796 -8.01 -29.97 -5.88
C GLY A 796 -8.31 -29.87 -4.38
N GLY A 797 -7.30 -29.89 -3.51
CA GLY A 797 -7.46 -29.90 -2.04
C GLY A 797 -7.59 -31.30 -1.41
N LYS A 798 -7.61 -32.37 -2.22
CA LYS A 798 -7.57 -33.77 -1.77
C LYS A 798 -6.22 -34.41 -2.09
N ILE A 799 -5.87 -35.48 -1.37
CA ILE A 799 -4.67 -36.28 -1.62
C ILE A 799 -5.03 -37.52 -2.43
N PHE A 800 -4.21 -37.82 -3.44
CA PHE A 800 -4.33 -38.99 -4.31
C PHE A 800 -2.96 -39.64 -4.53
N LEU A 801 -2.96 -40.89 -5.01
CA LEU A 801 -1.82 -41.47 -5.71
C LEU A 801 -1.90 -41.17 -7.21
N THR A 802 -0.74 -41.11 -7.89
CA THR A 802 -0.71 -40.81 -9.32
C THR A 802 -1.06 -42.05 -10.16
N GLY A 803 -1.93 -41.86 -11.16
CA GLY A 803 -2.16 -42.86 -12.21
C GLY A 803 -0.88 -43.14 -13.00
N GLU A 804 -0.82 -44.27 -13.70
CA GLU A 804 0.41 -44.76 -14.33
C GLU A 804 0.97 -43.81 -15.41
N ARG A 805 0.11 -43.31 -16.31
CA ARG A 805 0.53 -42.42 -17.41
C ARG A 805 1.05 -41.10 -16.85
N THR A 806 0.36 -40.58 -15.82
CA THR A 806 0.78 -39.40 -15.04
C THR A 806 2.13 -39.64 -14.35
N SER A 807 2.30 -40.79 -13.69
CA SER A 807 3.52 -41.17 -12.97
C SER A 807 4.72 -41.23 -13.93
N ASN A 808 4.54 -41.89 -15.07
CA ASN A 808 5.57 -42.05 -16.11
C ASN A 808 5.98 -40.68 -16.68
N LEU A 809 5.02 -39.86 -17.11
CA LEU A 809 5.31 -38.52 -17.64
C LEU A 809 5.93 -37.58 -16.59
N LEU A 810 5.49 -37.67 -15.34
CA LEU A 810 6.02 -36.86 -14.23
C LEU A 810 7.46 -37.26 -13.90
N SER A 811 7.76 -38.56 -13.87
CA SER A 811 9.10 -39.09 -13.61
C SER A 811 10.08 -38.65 -14.70
N LYS A 812 9.68 -38.69 -15.98
CA LYS A 812 10.49 -38.13 -17.08
C LYS A 812 10.75 -36.64 -16.86
N TYR A 813 9.74 -35.85 -16.51
CA TYR A 813 9.91 -34.41 -16.30
C TYR A 813 10.82 -34.09 -15.10
N LEU A 814 10.67 -34.81 -13.99
CA LEU A 814 11.52 -34.67 -12.80
C LEU A 814 12.99 -35.03 -13.10
N LEU A 815 13.25 -36.10 -13.87
CA LEU A 815 14.61 -36.50 -14.25
C LEU A 815 15.32 -35.42 -15.11
N LEU A 816 14.59 -34.80 -16.05
CA LEU A 816 15.10 -33.67 -16.84
C LEU A 816 15.38 -32.42 -15.97
N ASP A 817 14.55 -32.17 -14.95
CA ASP A 817 14.74 -31.08 -13.99
C ASP A 817 16.00 -31.29 -13.12
N MET A 818 16.26 -32.53 -12.67
CA MET A 818 17.42 -32.90 -11.87
C MET A 818 18.74 -32.75 -12.64
N TYR A 819 18.86 -33.44 -13.77
CA TYR A 819 20.09 -33.54 -14.56
C TYR A 819 20.21 -32.45 -15.64
N LYS A 820 19.35 -31.43 -15.61
CA LYS A 820 19.32 -30.28 -16.53
C LYS A 820 19.03 -30.62 -18.01
N ILE A 821 18.80 -31.90 -18.33
CA ILE A 821 18.75 -32.49 -19.67
C ILE A 821 17.81 -31.71 -20.63
N PRO A 822 18.20 -31.45 -21.88
CA PRO A 822 17.34 -30.80 -22.88
C PRO A 822 16.04 -31.59 -23.15
N PHE A 823 14.90 -30.89 -23.19
CA PHE A 823 13.57 -31.52 -23.33
C PHE A 823 13.43 -32.48 -24.53
N ARG A 824 14.22 -32.31 -25.60
CA ARG A 824 14.21 -33.22 -26.77
C ARG A 824 14.43 -34.70 -26.41
N PHE A 825 15.14 -35.00 -25.32
CA PHE A 825 15.43 -36.37 -24.89
C PHE A 825 14.24 -37.09 -24.22
N HIS A 826 13.15 -36.41 -23.84
CA HIS A 826 12.00 -37.06 -23.16
C HIS A 826 11.32 -38.17 -23.97
N LYS A 827 11.48 -38.16 -25.31
CA LYS A 827 11.01 -39.24 -26.21
C LYS A 827 11.94 -40.45 -26.24
N LYS A 828 13.25 -40.26 -26.01
CA LYS A 828 14.26 -41.33 -25.96
C LYS A 828 14.32 -42.02 -24.60
N LEU A 829 13.87 -41.36 -23.54
CA LEU A 829 13.75 -41.93 -22.21
C LEU A 829 12.58 -42.92 -22.17
N THR A 830 12.85 -44.19 -21.89
CA THR A 830 11.88 -45.28 -21.71
C THR A 830 12.18 -46.00 -20.41
N PRO A 831 11.22 -46.15 -19.48
CA PRO A 831 11.44 -47.05 -18.34
C PRO A 831 11.65 -48.46 -18.89
N LYS A 832 12.62 -49.20 -18.35
CA LYS A 832 12.82 -50.60 -18.72
C LYS A 832 11.66 -51.43 -18.15
N GLU A 833 10.99 -52.18 -19.03
CA GLU A 833 9.93 -53.09 -18.63
C GLU A 833 10.55 -54.30 -17.91
N HIS A 834 10.04 -54.58 -16.71
CA HIS A 834 10.31 -55.75 -15.86
C HIS A 834 11.74 -56.33 -15.84
N ILE A 835 12.53 -55.86 -14.88
CA ILE A 835 13.24 -56.82 -14.00
C ILE A 835 12.21 -57.30 -12.97
N ASN A 836 12.19 -58.60 -12.66
CA ASN A 836 11.13 -59.22 -11.85
C ASN A 836 11.23 -58.88 -10.35
N ASP A 837 10.69 -57.73 -9.95
CA ASP A 837 10.24 -57.48 -8.57
C ASP A 837 8.94 -58.27 -8.28
N ASN A 838 8.99 -59.60 -8.39
CA ASN A 838 7.89 -60.48 -7.97
C ASN A 838 7.95 -60.67 -6.45
N ILE A 839 6.97 -60.14 -5.72
CA ILE A 839 6.31 -60.82 -4.58
C ILE A 839 5.09 -60.01 -4.08
N LEU A 840 4.06 -60.77 -3.70
CA LEU A 840 2.80 -60.42 -3.02
C LEU A 840 1.65 -59.72 -3.79
N GLU A 841 0.53 -60.46 -3.79
CA GLU A 841 -0.88 -60.03 -3.71
C GLU A 841 -1.66 -59.56 -4.95
N SER A 842 -2.98 -59.73 -4.86
CA SER A 842 -3.79 -60.31 -5.95
C SER A 842 -5.24 -59.78 -6.00
N ASN A 843 -5.88 -59.95 -7.18
CA ASN A 843 -7.31 -60.24 -7.44
C ASN A 843 -8.42 -59.53 -6.59
N HIS A 844 -9.46 -58.87 -7.14
CA HIS A 844 -10.17 -59.07 -8.41
C HIS A 844 -11.10 -57.87 -8.87
N LYS A 845 -11.95 -58.14 -9.88
CA LYS A 845 -12.98 -57.30 -10.59
C LYS A 845 -14.26 -57.08 -9.71
N LYS A 846 -15.32 -56.25 -9.99
CA LYS A 846 -15.69 -55.15 -10.95
C LYS A 846 -17.08 -54.54 -10.57
N HIS A 847 -17.32 -53.22 -10.80
CA HIS A 847 -18.64 -52.55 -11.06
C HIS A 847 -19.77 -52.64 -9.97
N SER A 848 -20.91 -51.91 -9.88
CA SER A 848 -21.55 -50.66 -10.43
C SER A 848 -22.91 -50.46 -9.67
N VAL A 849 -23.74 -49.38 -9.55
CA VAL A 849 -23.93 -47.96 -9.97
C VAL A 849 -25.37 -47.49 -9.52
N THR A 850 -25.65 -46.19 -9.23
CA THR A 850 -27.00 -45.46 -9.18
C THR A 850 -28.11 -45.82 -8.12
N GLU A 851 -29.16 -45.01 -7.76
CA GLU A 851 -29.47 -43.54 -7.80
C GLU A 851 -30.72 -43.06 -6.96
N THR A 852 -30.82 -41.73 -6.68
CA THR A 852 -32.05 -40.88 -6.45
C THR A 852 -32.98 -41.15 -5.23
N TYR A 853 -33.99 -40.35 -4.78
CA TYR A 853 -34.97 -39.33 -5.31
C TYR A 853 -34.96 -38.00 -4.48
N ASN A 854 -35.26 -36.76 -4.95
CA ASN A 854 -36.48 -36.08 -5.54
C ASN A 854 -37.59 -35.73 -4.50
N SER A 855 -38.48 -34.70 -4.64
CA SER A 855 -38.55 -33.43 -5.43
C SER A 855 -39.85 -32.62 -5.05
N MET A 856 -39.96 -31.30 -5.36
CA MET A 856 -41.16 -30.49 -5.80
C MET A 856 -41.09 -28.96 -5.44
N GLU A 857 -41.88 -28.06 -6.09
CA GLU A 857 -41.93 -26.57 -5.88
C GLU A 857 -43.31 -26.06 -5.32
N PRO A 858 -44.12 -25.04 -5.79
CA PRO A 858 -44.11 -24.11 -6.96
C PRO A 858 -44.41 -22.57 -6.75
N LEU A 859 -43.83 -21.73 -7.62
CA LEU A 859 -44.34 -20.51 -8.33
C LEU A 859 -44.99 -19.23 -7.65
N LEU A 860 -44.38 -18.08 -8.01
CA LEU A 860 -44.92 -16.75 -8.49
C LEU A 860 -45.71 -15.72 -7.63
N LYS A 861 -45.12 -14.49 -7.55
CA LYS A 861 -45.64 -13.22 -8.18
C LYS A 861 -44.54 -12.12 -8.24
N LYS A 862 -44.76 -11.00 -8.95
CA LYS A 862 -43.70 -10.03 -9.39
C LYS A 862 -44.23 -8.57 -9.50
N THR A 863 -43.45 -7.56 -9.05
CA THR A 863 -43.76 -6.11 -9.17
C THR A 863 -42.50 -5.22 -9.33
N THR A 864 -42.70 -3.90 -9.41
CA THR A 864 -41.87 -2.85 -10.05
C THR A 864 -41.81 -1.57 -9.15
N ILE A 865 -40.99 -0.51 -9.32
CA ILE A 865 -39.87 -0.16 -10.25
C ILE A 865 -38.88 0.84 -9.55
N VAL A 866 -38.08 1.59 -10.33
CA VAL A 866 -37.31 2.84 -10.05
C VAL A 866 -35.80 2.68 -9.75
N PRO A 867 -34.91 3.34 -10.52
CA PRO A 867 -33.46 3.37 -10.27
C PRO A 867 -32.98 4.63 -9.52
N GLN A 868 -32.08 4.45 -8.54
CA GLN A 868 -31.21 5.51 -8.01
C GLN A 868 -29.74 5.03 -7.96
N LYS A 869 -28.79 5.97 -7.86
CA LYS A 869 -27.34 5.69 -8.01
C LYS A 869 -26.81 4.73 -6.94
N LYS A 870 -26.39 3.53 -7.36
CA LYS A 870 -26.02 2.42 -6.47
C LYS A 870 -24.62 2.59 -5.86
N TYR A 871 -24.54 3.20 -4.68
CA TYR A 871 -23.37 3.10 -3.82
C TYR A 871 -23.16 1.64 -3.38
N LYS A 872 -22.03 1.05 -3.76
CA LYS A 872 -21.67 -0.30 -3.32
C LYS A 872 -21.25 -0.27 -1.85
N TRP A 873 -21.86 -1.13 -1.04
CA TRP A 873 -21.40 -1.35 0.33
C TRP A 873 -19.98 -1.91 0.36
N ASN A 874 -19.26 -1.62 1.44
CA ASN A 874 -17.90 -2.10 1.68
C ASN A 874 -17.76 -2.54 3.14
N PRO A 875 -17.80 -3.85 3.45
CA PRO A 875 -17.68 -4.35 4.83
C PRO A 875 -16.32 -4.02 5.48
N GLY A 876 -15.32 -3.58 4.71
CA GLY A 876 -14.07 -3.03 5.23
C GLY A 876 -14.18 -1.62 5.84
N ARG A 877 -15.35 -0.96 5.80
CA ARG A 877 -15.57 0.41 6.31
C ARG A 877 -16.44 0.52 7.57
N ILE A 878 -17.04 -0.58 8.06
CA ILE A 878 -17.81 -0.55 9.32
C ILE A 878 -16.85 -0.14 10.45
N SER A 879 -17.14 0.96 11.13
CA SER A 879 -16.29 1.48 12.20
C SER A 879 -16.59 0.74 13.50
N SER A 880 -15.59 0.03 14.06
CA SER A 880 -15.66 -0.55 15.41
C SER A 880 -15.20 0.44 16.51
N SER A 881 -15.25 1.73 16.20
CA SER A 881 -14.80 2.81 17.07
C SER A 881 -16.03 3.50 17.62
N ASN A 882 -16.23 3.47 18.93
CA ASN A 882 -17.46 3.97 19.57
C ASN A 882 -17.50 5.51 19.67
N VAL A 883 -18.64 6.04 20.09
CA VAL A 883 -18.87 7.50 20.23
C VAL A 883 -17.96 8.11 21.30
N TYR A 884 -17.66 7.39 22.38
CA TYR A 884 -16.75 7.85 23.44
C TYR A 884 -15.30 7.96 22.97
N GLU A 885 -14.80 7.04 22.14
CA GLU A 885 -13.46 7.11 21.52
C GLU A 885 -13.37 8.31 20.56
N LEU A 886 -14.45 8.61 19.82
CA LEU A 886 -14.54 9.82 19.00
C LEU A 886 -14.50 11.10 19.86
N ALA A 887 -15.29 11.16 20.93
CA ALA A 887 -15.34 12.29 21.87
C ALA A 887 -14.01 12.49 22.63
N LEU A 888 -13.36 11.40 23.04
CA LEU A 888 -12.02 11.40 23.62
C LEU A 888 -10.98 11.94 22.62
N SER A 889 -11.09 11.59 21.32
CA SER A 889 -10.20 12.12 20.28
C SER A 889 -10.37 13.63 20.04
N THR A 890 -11.54 14.21 20.35
CA THR A 890 -11.79 15.65 20.24
C THR A 890 -11.39 16.47 21.47
N ILE A 891 -11.03 15.85 22.61
CA ILE A 891 -10.61 16.55 23.83
C ILE A 891 -9.52 17.58 23.56
N GLU A 892 -9.73 18.82 24.01
CA GLU A 892 -8.68 19.82 24.14
C GLU A 892 -8.05 19.73 25.53
N ILE A 893 -6.75 20.02 25.63
CA ILE A 893 -6.06 19.97 26.93
C ILE A 893 -6.34 21.26 27.69
N ASP A 894 -7.01 21.14 28.82
CA ASP A 894 -7.15 22.22 29.79
C ASP A 894 -5.75 22.55 30.32
N LYS A 895 -5.25 23.72 29.90
CA LYS A 895 -3.92 24.22 30.23
C LYS A 895 -3.77 24.57 31.72
N GLY A 896 -4.85 25.00 32.36
CA GLY A 896 -4.84 25.60 33.70
C GLY A 896 -3.68 26.57 33.93
N ASP A 897 -3.14 26.56 35.14
CA ASP A 897 -1.99 27.39 35.54
C ASP A 897 -0.64 26.89 34.99
N PHE A 898 -0.62 25.86 34.13
CA PHE A 898 0.63 25.25 33.67
C PHE A 898 1.48 26.24 32.88
N GLU A 899 0.88 27.04 31.99
CA GLU A 899 1.63 28.08 31.23
C GLU A 899 2.24 29.11 32.18
N TYR A 900 1.48 29.56 33.18
CA TYR A 900 1.95 30.54 34.17
C TYR A 900 3.08 29.99 35.05
N TYR A 901 2.92 28.80 35.62
CA TYR A 901 3.97 28.13 36.40
C TYR A 901 5.21 27.85 35.55
N PHE A 902 5.01 27.41 34.30
CA PHE A 902 6.11 27.15 33.37
C PHE A 902 6.91 28.43 33.12
N ILE A 903 6.22 29.55 32.81
CA ILE A 903 6.80 30.89 32.65
C ILE A 903 7.57 31.31 33.90
N ASP A 904 7.03 31.14 35.10
CA ASP A 904 7.74 31.45 36.35
C ASP A 904 9.04 30.64 36.52
N LYS A 905 9.02 29.32 36.29
CA LYS A 905 10.23 28.49 36.46
C LYS A 905 11.27 28.71 35.36
N VAL A 906 10.89 29.19 34.17
CA VAL A 906 11.84 29.60 33.12
C VAL A 906 12.24 31.07 33.20
N ARG A 907 11.52 31.94 33.91
CA ARG A 907 11.83 33.37 34.12
C ARG A 907 13.24 33.61 34.67
N ARG A 908 13.83 32.65 35.39
CA ARG A 908 15.22 32.69 35.91
C ARG A 908 16.29 32.26 34.89
N TYR A 909 15.94 31.92 33.65
CA TYR A 909 16.89 31.49 32.63
C TYR A 909 17.34 32.72 31.83
N LYS A 910 18.65 32.91 31.64
CA LYS A 910 19.22 34.11 30.98
C LYS A 910 18.51 34.50 29.68
N VAL A 911 18.24 33.54 28.80
CA VAL A 911 17.52 33.74 27.52
C VAL A 911 16.12 34.32 27.72
N VAL A 912 15.41 33.90 28.77
CA VAL A 912 14.06 34.40 29.11
C VAL A 912 14.15 35.77 29.77
N GLN A 913 15.17 36.02 30.61
CA GLN A 913 15.43 37.34 31.18
C GLN A 913 15.76 38.37 30.08
N GLU A 914 16.61 37.99 29.11
CA GLU A 914 16.96 38.78 27.92
C GLU A 914 15.78 39.05 26.96
N CYS A 915 14.68 38.29 27.09
CA CYS A 915 13.42 38.53 26.40
C CYS A 915 12.46 39.40 27.23
N LEU A 916 12.32 39.13 28.53
CA LEU A 916 11.44 39.90 29.43
C LEU A 916 11.85 41.37 29.51
N SER A 917 13.15 41.65 29.62
CA SER A 917 13.70 43.01 29.67
C SER A 917 13.48 43.84 28.40
N LYS A 918 12.95 43.23 27.32
CA LYS A 918 12.69 43.90 26.04
C LYS A 918 11.21 44.03 25.69
N LYS A 919 10.32 43.21 26.26
CA LYS A 919 8.91 43.12 25.83
C LYS A 919 7.86 42.92 26.92
N GLY A 920 8.22 42.74 28.20
CA GLY A 920 7.29 42.66 29.33
C GLY A 920 6.46 41.37 29.42
N LYS A 921 5.80 40.95 28.33
CA LYS A 921 5.06 39.69 28.19
C LYS A 921 5.78 38.75 27.23
N ILE A 922 5.79 37.46 27.54
CA ILE A 922 6.30 36.38 26.68
C ILE A 922 5.16 35.39 26.45
N ASN A 923 4.90 35.01 25.21
CA ASN A 923 4.13 33.82 24.89
C ASN A 923 5.08 32.63 24.65
N VAL A 924 4.63 31.42 25.00
CA VAL A 924 5.46 30.21 25.05
C VAL A 924 4.75 29.09 24.31
N ASP A 925 5.29 28.65 23.18
CA ASP A 925 4.76 27.50 22.45
C ASP A 925 4.98 26.23 23.26
N LEU A 926 3.88 25.68 23.79
CA LEU A 926 3.80 24.41 24.51
C LEU A 926 2.95 23.36 23.76
N SER A 927 2.63 23.59 22.48
CA SER A 927 1.74 22.75 21.66
C SER A 927 2.17 21.28 21.64
N GLU A 928 3.47 21.02 21.48
CA GLU A 928 4.07 19.68 21.50
C GLU A 928 3.94 18.99 22.88
N THR A 929 4.00 19.75 23.97
CA THR A 929 3.75 19.22 25.34
C THR A 929 2.27 18.86 25.53
N TYR A 930 1.35 19.67 25.00
CA TYR A 930 -0.09 19.37 25.04
C TYR A 930 -0.47 18.19 24.15
N ASN A 931 0.11 18.07 22.95
CA ASN A 931 -0.06 16.90 22.08
C ASN A 931 0.42 15.61 22.76
N ARG A 932 1.57 15.64 23.45
CA ARG A 932 2.07 14.50 24.25
C ARG A 932 1.13 14.15 25.41
N THR A 933 0.60 15.16 26.09
CA THR A 933 -0.38 14.98 27.19
C THR A 933 -1.67 14.34 26.67
N LYS A 934 -2.20 14.84 25.55
CA LYS A 934 -3.39 14.29 24.88
C LYS A 934 -3.19 12.85 24.41
N ASN A 935 -2.07 12.57 23.75
CA ASN A 935 -1.76 11.21 23.27
C ASN A 935 -1.61 10.21 24.43
N TYR A 936 -1.01 10.61 25.55
CA TYR A 936 -0.92 9.76 26.74
C TYR A 936 -2.29 9.46 27.37
N ILE A 937 -3.20 10.45 27.42
CA ILE A 937 -4.59 10.24 27.86
C ILE A 937 -5.31 9.30 26.87
N LEU A 938 -5.14 9.47 25.56
CA LEU A 938 -5.70 8.57 24.55
C LEU A 938 -5.19 7.13 24.71
N GLU A 939 -3.88 6.93 24.87
CA GLU A 939 -3.25 5.61 25.07
C GLU A 939 -3.80 4.89 26.33
N ILE A 940 -4.08 5.62 27.41
CA ILE A 940 -4.63 5.06 28.66
C ILE A 940 -6.13 4.73 28.55
N PHE A 941 -6.93 5.60 27.92
CA PHE A 941 -8.40 5.49 27.96
C PHE A 941 -8.98 4.64 26.82
N ILE A 942 -8.28 4.48 25.69
CA ILE A 942 -8.74 3.64 24.57
C ILE A 942 -8.97 2.16 24.96
N PRO A 943 -8.11 1.50 25.76
CA PRO A 943 -8.37 0.15 26.27
C PRO A 943 -9.65 0.08 27.12
N PHE A 944 -9.82 1.00 28.07
CA PHE A 944 -11.01 1.08 28.92
C PHE A 944 -12.30 1.18 28.09
N PHE A 945 -12.35 2.06 27.09
CA PHE A 945 -13.52 2.22 26.22
C PHE A 945 -13.80 1.01 25.30
N ARG A 946 -12.91 0.02 25.22
CA ARG A 946 -13.13 -1.27 24.54
C ARG A 946 -13.58 -2.37 25.51
N GLU A 947 -13.14 -2.31 26.76
CA GLU A 947 -13.61 -3.20 27.82
C GLU A 947 -15.06 -2.87 28.21
N ILE A 948 -15.41 -1.60 28.34
CA ILE A 948 -16.76 -1.13 28.67
C ILE A 948 -17.67 -0.94 27.43
N GLU A 949 -17.59 -1.82 26.42
CA GLU A 949 -18.42 -1.73 25.20
C GLU A 949 -19.90 -2.15 25.46
N HIS A 950 -20.53 -1.55 26.46
CA HIS A 950 -21.98 -1.57 26.65
C HIS A 950 -22.62 -0.73 25.54
N LYS A 951 -23.13 -1.39 24.52
CA LYS A 951 -23.89 -0.75 23.45
C LYS A 951 -25.15 -0.11 24.02
N ILE A 952 -25.35 1.18 23.73
CA ILE A 952 -26.62 1.84 23.97
C ILE A 952 -27.67 1.16 23.09
N LYS A 953 -28.73 0.65 23.72
CA LYS A 953 -29.82 -0.02 23.01
C LYS A 953 -30.55 1.02 22.15
N LEU A 954 -30.38 0.93 20.84
CA LEU A 954 -31.16 1.69 19.87
C LEU A 954 -32.63 1.25 20.00
N THR A 955 -33.55 2.19 20.22
CA THR A 955 -34.98 1.92 20.32
C THR A 955 -35.73 2.47 19.11
N ASN A 956 -36.84 1.82 18.77
CA ASN A 956 -37.72 2.26 17.69
C ASN A 956 -38.37 3.61 18.03
N GLY A 957 -38.24 4.59 17.14
CA GLY A 957 -38.74 5.95 17.29
C GLY A 957 -37.70 6.97 17.79
N MET A 958 -36.57 6.52 18.33
CA MET A 958 -35.50 7.37 18.91
C MET A 958 -34.93 8.34 17.86
N SER A 959 -35.01 9.64 18.11
CA SER A 959 -34.35 10.67 17.31
C SER A 959 -32.83 10.67 17.49
N ILE A 960 -32.11 11.31 16.57
CA ILE A 960 -30.65 11.50 16.69
C ILE A 960 -30.27 12.30 17.95
N ASP A 961 -31.14 13.20 18.41
CA ASP A 961 -30.93 13.96 19.66
C ASP A 961 -31.23 13.14 20.92
N GLU A 962 -32.21 12.23 20.90
CA GLU A 962 -32.41 11.25 21.98
C GLU A 962 -31.26 10.22 22.03
N LEU A 963 -30.68 9.85 20.88
CA LEU A 963 -29.45 9.04 20.82
C LEU A 963 -28.26 9.80 21.43
N ARG A 964 -28.05 11.07 21.05
CA ARG A 964 -27.04 11.97 21.64
C ARG A 964 -27.25 12.09 23.15
N HIS A 965 -28.48 12.31 23.59
CA HIS A 965 -28.82 12.41 25.00
C HIS A 965 -28.51 11.08 25.74
N SER A 966 -28.86 9.94 25.16
CA SER A 966 -28.56 8.62 25.74
C SER A 966 -27.05 8.37 25.93
N TYR A 967 -26.20 8.89 25.03
CA TYR A 967 -24.73 8.89 25.20
C TYR A 967 -24.22 9.85 26.28
N ILE A 968 -25.02 10.84 26.70
CA ILE A 968 -24.69 11.83 27.73
C ILE A 968 -25.23 11.42 29.10
N SER A 969 -26.40 10.79 29.17
CA SER A 969 -27.09 10.41 30.41
C SER A 969 -26.78 9.00 30.92
N ASN A 970 -25.85 8.27 30.29
CA ASN A 970 -25.43 6.93 30.70
C ASN A 970 -24.58 6.96 31.99
N THR A 971 -25.25 7.04 33.14
CA THR A 971 -24.64 7.14 34.47
C THR A 971 -23.67 5.99 34.75
N ASP A 972 -24.04 4.74 34.49
CA ASP A 972 -23.18 3.56 34.66
C ASP A 972 -21.82 3.69 33.95
N ILE A 973 -21.81 4.11 32.68
CA ILE A 973 -20.56 4.35 31.95
C ILE A 973 -19.79 5.53 32.56
N PHE A 974 -20.46 6.62 32.92
CA PHE A 974 -19.78 7.77 33.51
C PHE A 974 -19.27 7.53 34.94
N ASP A 975 -19.89 6.63 35.72
CA ASP A 975 -19.41 6.21 37.04
C ASP A 975 -18.27 5.20 36.93
N LYS A 976 -18.33 4.24 36.00
CA LYS A 976 -17.17 3.41 35.64
C LYS A 976 -15.99 4.27 35.18
N LEU A 977 -16.25 5.31 34.37
CA LEU A 977 -15.25 6.26 33.90
C LEU A 977 -14.69 7.13 35.04
N ARG A 978 -15.53 7.69 35.92
CA ARG A 978 -15.08 8.43 37.12
C ARG A 978 -14.18 7.57 38.01
N ASN A 979 -14.56 6.32 38.26
CA ASN A 979 -13.77 5.36 39.02
C ASN A 979 -12.45 5.00 38.31
N PHE A 980 -12.44 4.90 36.98
CA PHE A 980 -11.21 4.73 36.20
C PHE A 980 -10.31 5.97 36.25
N CYS A 981 -10.86 7.18 36.15
CA CYS A 981 -10.11 8.43 36.34
C CYS A 981 -9.47 8.50 37.73
N ALA A 982 -10.18 8.13 38.80
CA ALA A 982 -9.62 8.08 40.16
C ALA A 982 -8.45 7.10 40.29
N LYS A 983 -8.55 5.90 39.69
CA LYS A 983 -7.44 4.94 39.59
C LYS A 983 -6.25 5.53 38.82
N MET A 984 -6.50 6.21 37.70
CA MET A 984 -5.46 6.83 36.89
C MET A 984 -4.81 8.05 37.56
N VAL A 985 -5.53 8.80 38.39
CA VAL A 985 -4.94 9.85 39.25
C VAL A 985 -3.98 9.24 40.28
N SER A 986 -4.33 8.11 40.90
CA SER A 986 -3.42 7.38 41.79
C SER A 986 -2.16 6.89 41.04
N TYR A 987 -2.34 6.32 39.84
CA TYR A 987 -1.24 5.91 38.98
C TYR A 987 -0.33 7.07 38.56
N VAL A 988 -0.88 8.24 38.21
CA VAL A 988 -0.10 9.44 37.82
C VAL A 988 0.67 10.05 38.99
N LYS A 989 0.10 10.07 40.21
CA LYS A 989 0.86 10.48 41.42
C LYS A 989 2.08 9.57 41.64
N ASN A 990 1.89 8.26 41.46
CA ASN A 990 2.92 7.24 41.62
C ASN A 990 3.81 7.05 40.37
N CYS A 991 3.62 7.83 39.30
CA CYS A 991 4.39 7.66 38.07
C CYS A 991 5.88 8.03 38.24
N ASN A 992 6.73 7.22 37.64
CA ASN A 992 8.16 7.47 37.53
C ASN A 992 8.41 8.86 36.88
N ASN A 993 9.25 9.66 37.52
CA ASN A 993 9.70 10.99 37.08
C ASN A 993 10.06 11.06 35.58
N ILE A 994 10.60 9.98 35.02
CA ILE A 994 10.97 9.87 33.60
C ILE A 994 9.72 10.04 32.69
N ILE A 995 8.58 9.41 33.03
CA ILE A 995 7.36 9.47 32.22
C ILE A 995 6.85 10.91 32.15
N LEU A 996 6.63 11.53 33.32
CA LEU A 996 6.14 12.90 33.45
C LEU A 996 7.07 13.93 32.78
N THR A 997 8.39 13.76 32.92
CA THR A 997 9.36 14.69 32.33
C THR A 997 9.61 14.49 30.84
N ASN A 998 9.23 13.34 30.26
CA ASN A 998 9.34 13.10 28.82
C ASN A 998 8.23 13.76 27.99
N MET A 999 7.07 14.05 28.60
CA MET A 999 5.97 14.79 27.97
C MET A 999 6.34 16.26 27.71
N ILE A 1000 7.17 16.88 28.56
CA ILE A 1000 7.66 18.24 28.34
C ILE A 1000 8.55 18.23 27.09
N GLN A 1001 8.26 19.05 26.10
CA GLN A 1001 9.09 19.21 24.91
C GLN A 1001 10.54 19.65 25.25
N HIS A 1002 11.53 19.16 24.50
CA HIS A 1002 12.94 19.53 24.74
C HIS A 1002 13.29 20.93 24.21
N ARG A 1003 12.60 21.37 23.17
CA ARG A 1003 12.73 22.68 22.52
C ARG A 1003 11.43 23.44 22.69
N VAL A 1004 11.51 24.66 23.20
CA VAL A 1004 10.35 25.51 23.52
C VAL A 1004 10.49 26.77 22.69
N GLY A 1005 9.48 27.09 21.89
CA GLY A 1005 9.40 28.35 21.17
C GLY A 1005 9.08 29.48 22.15
N LEU A 1006 9.92 30.51 22.20
CA LEU A 1006 9.57 31.79 22.78
C LEU A 1006 9.09 32.67 21.63
N GLU A 1007 7.80 32.99 21.64
CA GLU A 1007 7.18 33.85 20.63
C GLU A 1007 7.58 35.31 20.91
N THR A 1008 8.60 35.75 20.18
CA THR A 1008 9.04 37.14 20.09
C THR A 1008 9.33 37.45 18.61
N GLU A 1009 9.50 38.72 18.23
CA GLU A 1009 9.83 39.16 16.85
C GLU A 1009 11.04 38.44 16.22
N ILE A 1010 11.89 37.84 17.05
CA ILE A 1010 12.87 36.85 16.61
C ILE A 1010 12.49 35.53 17.29
N TYR A 1011 12.14 34.51 16.51
CA TYR A 1011 11.83 33.20 17.06
C TYR A 1011 13.06 32.64 17.83
N GLN A 1012 12.91 32.49 19.14
CA GLN A 1012 13.98 32.04 20.03
C GLN A 1012 13.63 30.68 20.63
N VAL A 1013 14.52 29.70 20.45
CA VAL A 1013 14.29 28.33 20.91
C VAL A 1013 15.05 28.06 22.20
N MET A 1014 14.33 28.04 23.32
CA MET A 1014 14.88 27.60 24.60
C MET A 1014 15.04 26.08 24.61
N LYS A 1015 16.22 25.59 25.00
CA LYS A 1015 16.52 24.15 25.15
C LYS A 1015 16.46 23.72 26.62
N ILE A 1016 15.44 22.97 27.02
CA ILE A 1016 15.32 22.46 28.39
C ILE A 1016 16.04 21.11 28.50
N LYS A 1017 17.27 21.14 29.05
CA LYS A 1017 18.07 19.94 29.37
C LYS A 1017 17.30 19.02 30.34
N SER A 1018 17.43 17.70 30.20
CA SER A 1018 16.64 16.72 30.98
C SER A 1018 16.70 16.90 32.50
N LYS A 1019 17.88 17.22 33.08
CA LYS A 1019 18.02 17.54 34.51
C LYS A 1019 17.13 18.70 34.97
N ARG A 1020 16.83 19.67 34.09
CA ARG A 1020 15.95 20.82 34.38
C ARG A 1020 14.47 20.50 34.20
N LYS A 1021 14.10 19.48 33.41
CA LYS A 1021 12.70 19.06 33.24
C LYS A 1021 12.08 18.56 34.56
N ILE A 1022 12.88 17.99 35.46
CA ILE A 1022 12.47 17.49 36.78
C ILE A 1022 11.77 18.58 37.62
N VAL A 1023 12.16 19.85 37.48
CA VAL A 1023 11.55 21.01 38.18
C VAL A 1023 10.06 21.19 37.84
N PHE A 1024 9.63 20.68 36.69
CA PHE A 1024 8.25 20.76 36.22
C PHE A 1024 7.46 19.46 36.47
N ARG A 1025 8.06 18.40 37.06
CA ARG A 1025 7.42 17.10 37.35
C ARG A 1025 6.03 17.29 37.96
N ASN A 1026 5.98 17.99 39.10
CA ASN A 1026 4.76 18.14 39.89
C ASN A 1026 3.69 19.00 39.19
N CYS A 1027 4.04 19.75 38.14
CA CYS A 1027 3.09 20.53 37.35
C CYS A 1027 2.64 19.80 36.09
N MET A 1028 3.47 18.93 35.50
CA MET A 1028 2.97 17.91 34.56
C MET A 1028 2.02 16.93 35.25
N GLU A 1029 2.33 16.53 36.49
CA GLU A 1029 1.45 15.70 37.33
C GLU A 1029 0.10 16.41 37.55
N LYS A 1030 0.09 17.66 38.01
CA LYS A 1030 -1.14 18.46 38.16
C LYS A 1030 -1.89 18.65 36.84
N LEU A 1031 -1.21 18.95 35.73
CA LEU A 1031 -1.82 19.09 34.41
C LEU A 1031 -2.52 17.80 33.98
N LEU A 1032 -1.84 16.65 34.11
CA LEU A 1032 -2.42 15.34 33.83
C LEU A 1032 -3.60 15.03 34.75
N ILE A 1033 -3.46 15.19 36.06
CA ILE A 1033 -4.52 14.91 37.03
C ILE A 1033 -5.77 15.75 36.74
N ARG A 1034 -5.61 17.05 36.48
CA ARG A 1034 -6.71 17.96 36.11
C ARG A 1034 -7.41 17.49 34.82
N ASN A 1035 -6.65 17.19 33.77
CA ASN A 1035 -7.23 16.72 32.51
C ASN A 1035 -7.90 15.35 32.64
N ILE A 1036 -7.30 14.40 33.38
CA ILE A 1036 -7.84 13.06 33.65
C ILE A 1036 -9.14 13.12 34.43
N LEU A 1037 -9.22 13.97 35.47
CA LEU A 1037 -10.45 14.18 36.24
C LEU A 1037 -11.56 14.84 35.40
N ASN A 1038 -11.19 15.70 34.44
CA ASN A 1038 -12.14 16.38 33.56
C ASN A 1038 -12.64 15.51 32.39
N VAL A 1039 -11.98 14.38 32.05
CA VAL A 1039 -12.38 13.50 30.93
C VAL A 1039 -13.89 13.17 30.88
N PRO A 1040 -14.59 12.83 31.99
CA PRO A 1040 -16.03 12.58 31.98
C PRO A 1040 -16.84 13.78 31.44
N GLU A 1041 -16.52 14.98 31.91
CA GLU A 1041 -17.21 16.20 31.48
C GLU A 1041 -16.81 16.60 30.06
N THR A 1042 -15.52 16.55 29.71
CA THR A 1042 -15.06 16.90 28.36
C THR A 1042 -15.57 15.93 27.30
N ILE A 1043 -15.78 14.65 27.64
CA ILE A 1043 -16.48 13.68 26.77
C ILE A 1043 -17.96 14.04 26.63
N SER A 1044 -18.67 14.29 27.73
CA SER A 1044 -20.08 14.71 27.70
C SER A 1044 -20.29 15.97 26.84
N ASN A 1045 -19.44 16.99 27.03
CA ASN A 1045 -19.48 18.23 26.25
C ASN A 1045 -19.04 18.02 24.79
N SER A 1046 -18.06 17.14 24.52
CA SER A 1046 -17.70 16.77 23.14
C SER A 1046 -18.87 16.08 22.42
N ILE A 1047 -19.63 15.20 23.08
CA ILE A 1047 -20.78 14.49 22.48
C ILE A 1047 -21.91 15.46 22.10
N LYS A 1048 -22.13 16.53 22.88
CA LYS A 1048 -23.04 17.62 22.51
C LYS A 1048 -22.60 18.30 21.20
N LEU A 1049 -21.29 18.44 20.98
CA LEU A 1049 -20.68 19.15 19.84
C LEU A 1049 -20.38 18.26 18.61
N ILE A 1050 -20.45 16.93 18.71
CA ILE A 1050 -20.27 16.04 17.56
C ILE A 1050 -21.42 16.27 16.55
N PRO A 1051 -21.14 16.62 15.27
CA PRO A 1051 -22.19 16.80 14.26
C PRO A 1051 -23.00 15.52 14.01
N ASN A 1052 -24.31 15.66 13.74
CA ASN A 1052 -25.23 14.52 13.56
C ASN A 1052 -24.68 13.46 12.59
N THR A 1053 -24.10 13.87 11.46
CA THR A 1053 -23.48 12.96 10.48
C THR A 1053 -22.37 12.08 11.07
N ARG A 1054 -21.49 12.64 11.91
CA ARG A 1054 -20.42 11.89 12.57
C ARG A 1054 -20.92 11.00 13.71
N LEU A 1055 -22.00 11.39 14.39
CA LEU A 1055 -22.66 10.55 15.39
C LEU A 1055 -23.33 9.34 14.71
N ILE A 1056 -24.05 9.60 13.61
CA ILE A 1056 -24.70 8.58 12.77
C ILE A 1056 -23.68 7.59 12.23
N GLU A 1057 -22.55 8.03 11.66
CA GLU A 1057 -21.48 7.16 11.12
C GLU A 1057 -20.85 6.20 12.17
N LYS A 1058 -21.04 6.47 13.47
CA LYS A 1058 -20.56 5.61 14.57
C LYS A 1058 -21.55 4.51 14.91
N CYS A 1059 -22.86 4.78 14.85
CA CYS A 1059 -23.91 3.82 15.17
C CYS A 1059 -24.46 3.07 13.93
N PHE A 1060 -24.37 3.68 12.75
CA PHE A 1060 -24.89 3.20 11.47
C PHE A 1060 -23.84 3.33 10.35
N SER A 1061 -23.97 2.52 9.30
CA SER A 1061 -23.22 2.68 8.05
C SER A 1061 -24.17 2.89 6.88
N HIS A 1062 -23.74 3.72 5.94
CA HIS A 1062 -24.47 3.94 4.68
C HIS A 1062 -24.46 2.66 3.82
N PHE A 1063 -25.63 2.06 3.63
CA PHE A 1063 -25.88 0.80 2.94
C PHE A 1063 -26.81 1.03 1.73
N HIS A 1064 -26.22 1.16 0.54
CA HIS A 1064 -26.89 1.48 -0.74
C HIS A 1064 -27.64 2.82 -0.78
N ASP A 1065 -28.84 2.87 -0.18
CA ASP A 1065 -29.85 3.93 -0.25
C ASP A 1065 -30.46 4.25 1.13
N MET A 1066 -29.81 3.82 2.21
CA MET A 1066 -30.28 3.90 3.59
C MET A 1066 -29.10 3.82 4.58
N TYR A 1067 -29.27 4.33 5.79
CA TYR A 1067 -28.36 4.06 6.91
C TYR A 1067 -28.86 2.82 7.65
N VAL A 1068 -28.04 1.78 7.78
CA VAL A 1068 -28.35 0.55 8.52
C VAL A 1068 -27.38 0.41 9.69
N ASP A 1069 -27.87 -0.09 10.83
CA ASP A 1069 -27.07 -0.15 12.06
C ASP A 1069 -25.78 -0.98 11.92
N ASN A 1070 -24.73 -0.54 12.62
CA ASN A 1070 -23.41 -1.15 12.53
C ASN A 1070 -23.35 -2.55 13.16
N GLU A 1071 -24.31 -2.94 14.00
CA GLU A 1071 -24.39 -4.27 14.61
C GLU A 1071 -24.91 -5.32 13.63
N SER A 1072 -26.07 -5.09 13.01
CA SER A 1072 -26.64 -5.90 11.93
C SER A 1072 -25.64 -6.07 10.79
N LEU A 1073 -24.95 -4.99 10.39
CA LEU A 1073 -23.93 -5.03 9.35
C LEU A 1073 -22.65 -5.76 9.79
N THR A 1074 -22.30 -5.76 11.08
CA THR A 1074 -21.16 -6.54 11.60
C THR A 1074 -21.49 -8.02 11.70
N LYS A 1075 -22.70 -8.38 12.15
CA LYS A 1075 -23.23 -9.76 12.12
C LYS A 1075 -23.28 -10.29 10.68
N ALA A 1076 -23.78 -9.47 9.75
CA ALA A 1076 -23.74 -9.74 8.32
C ALA A 1076 -22.31 -9.96 7.83
N LYS A 1077 -21.35 -9.10 8.18
CA LYS A 1077 -19.94 -9.24 7.80
C LYS A 1077 -19.30 -10.53 8.30
N LEU A 1078 -19.50 -10.92 9.56
CA LEU A 1078 -18.96 -12.17 10.11
C LEU A 1078 -19.53 -13.39 9.37
N ALA A 1079 -20.81 -13.34 8.98
CA ALA A 1079 -21.43 -14.35 8.14
C ALA A 1079 -20.91 -14.30 6.69
N PHE A 1080 -20.65 -13.12 6.11
CA PHE A 1080 -20.02 -12.98 4.79
C PHE A 1080 -18.61 -13.60 4.77
N ASP A 1081 -17.74 -13.26 5.72
CA ASP A 1081 -16.39 -13.81 5.84
C ASP A 1081 -16.43 -15.35 5.98
N THR A 1082 -17.46 -15.87 6.66
CA THR A 1082 -17.72 -17.32 6.78
C THR A 1082 -18.18 -17.95 5.45
N ILE A 1083 -19.17 -17.35 4.77
CA ILE A 1083 -19.78 -17.89 3.56
C ILE A 1083 -18.84 -17.73 2.36
N GLU A 1084 -18.16 -16.60 2.21
CA GLU A 1084 -17.10 -16.39 1.22
C GLU A 1084 -16.02 -17.46 1.40
N LYS A 1085 -15.55 -17.71 2.63
CA LYS A 1085 -14.59 -18.77 2.93
C LYS A 1085 -15.12 -20.18 2.60
N LYS A 1086 -16.41 -20.48 2.85
CA LYS A 1086 -17.03 -21.74 2.41
C LYS A 1086 -17.03 -21.86 0.89
N VAL A 1087 -17.49 -20.85 0.16
CA VAL A 1087 -17.64 -20.88 -1.30
C VAL A 1087 -16.29 -20.88 -2.02
N LEU A 1088 -15.30 -20.14 -1.52
CA LEU A 1088 -13.92 -20.19 -2.04
C LEU A 1088 -13.23 -21.53 -1.76
N ASN A 1089 -13.72 -22.30 -0.78
CA ASN A 1089 -13.28 -23.65 -0.46
C ASN A 1089 -14.14 -24.75 -1.12
N ASP A 1090 -15.12 -24.41 -1.97
CA ASP A 1090 -15.87 -25.44 -2.69
C ASP A 1090 -14.95 -26.23 -3.63
N HIS A 1091 -15.11 -27.55 -3.62
CA HIS A 1091 -14.31 -28.50 -4.36
C HIS A 1091 -14.37 -28.34 -5.90
N LEU A 1092 -15.52 -27.97 -6.47
CA LEU A 1092 -15.64 -27.76 -7.92
C LEU A 1092 -15.02 -26.43 -8.32
N LEU A 1093 -15.30 -25.37 -7.55
CA LEU A 1093 -14.68 -24.06 -7.76
C LEU A 1093 -13.15 -24.13 -7.60
N ILE A 1094 -12.60 -24.78 -6.57
CA ILE A 1094 -11.14 -24.99 -6.41
C ILE A 1094 -10.56 -25.74 -7.61
N LYS A 1095 -11.20 -26.84 -8.06
CA LYS A 1095 -10.75 -27.63 -9.22
C LYS A 1095 -10.64 -26.77 -10.49
N LEU A 1096 -11.53 -25.79 -10.64
CA LEU A 1096 -11.57 -24.91 -11.82
C LEU A 1096 -10.62 -23.72 -11.75
N VAL A 1097 -10.13 -23.31 -10.56
CA VAL A 1097 -9.14 -22.22 -10.43
C VAL A 1097 -7.95 -22.45 -11.36
N ASP A 1098 -7.41 -23.67 -11.41
CA ASP A 1098 -6.25 -23.97 -12.26
C ASP A 1098 -6.61 -23.97 -13.76
N LYS A 1099 -7.81 -24.44 -14.16
CA LYS A 1099 -8.32 -24.37 -15.54
C LYS A 1099 -8.53 -22.92 -15.99
N ILE A 1100 -9.32 -22.16 -15.25
CA ILE A 1100 -9.55 -20.71 -15.44
C ILE A 1100 -8.22 -19.95 -15.48
N SER A 1101 -7.24 -20.33 -14.68
CA SER A 1101 -5.89 -19.73 -14.71
C SER A 1101 -5.02 -20.14 -15.90
N LEU A 1102 -5.37 -21.18 -16.65
CA LEU A 1102 -4.78 -21.48 -17.97
C LEU A 1102 -5.55 -20.72 -19.06
N ASP A 1103 -6.87 -20.73 -19.00
CA ASP A 1103 -7.73 -19.94 -19.90
C ASP A 1103 -7.33 -18.46 -19.87
N LEU A 1104 -7.00 -17.93 -18.69
CA LEU A 1104 -6.42 -16.59 -18.51
C LEU A 1104 -5.04 -16.39 -19.16
N ILE A 1105 -4.22 -17.42 -19.37
CA ILE A 1105 -2.96 -17.28 -20.13
C ILE A 1105 -3.25 -17.15 -21.63
N HIS A 1106 -4.21 -17.93 -22.14
CA HIS A 1106 -4.56 -17.96 -23.55
C HIS A 1106 -5.40 -16.75 -23.96
N LYS A 1107 -6.45 -16.43 -23.19
CA LYS A 1107 -7.50 -15.46 -23.56
C LYS A 1107 -7.26 -14.02 -23.11
N ILE A 1108 -6.41 -13.72 -22.11
CA ILE A 1108 -6.25 -12.34 -21.57
C ILE A 1108 -5.71 -11.29 -22.57
N LYS A 1109 -5.28 -11.69 -23.77
CA LYS A 1109 -4.93 -10.78 -24.88
C LYS A 1109 -6.15 -10.21 -25.63
N GLN A 1110 -7.32 -10.82 -25.41
CA GLN A 1110 -8.60 -10.62 -26.11
C GLN A 1110 -9.76 -10.40 -25.11
N GLU A 1111 -9.69 -11.02 -23.93
CA GLU A 1111 -10.77 -11.09 -22.95
C GLU A 1111 -10.39 -10.46 -21.59
N ASN A 1112 -11.36 -9.78 -20.97
CA ASN A 1112 -11.30 -9.31 -19.59
C ASN A 1112 -11.04 -10.47 -18.59
N VAL A 1113 -10.59 -10.20 -17.36
CA VAL A 1113 -10.31 -11.27 -16.40
C VAL A 1113 -11.57 -11.82 -15.74
N TYR A 1114 -12.45 -10.95 -15.23
CA TYR A 1114 -13.74 -11.34 -14.64
C TYR A 1114 -14.61 -12.18 -15.60
N LYS A 1115 -14.40 -11.96 -16.90
CA LYS A 1115 -15.04 -12.63 -18.03
C LYS A 1115 -14.72 -14.13 -18.04
N ILE A 1116 -13.45 -14.46 -18.26
CA ILE A 1116 -12.91 -15.83 -18.34
C ILE A 1116 -13.17 -16.64 -17.06
N VAL A 1117 -13.18 -15.95 -15.91
CA VAL A 1117 -13.51 -16.52 -14.61
C VAL A 1117 -14.99 -16.88 -14.53
N ASN A 1118 -15.88 -15.92 -14.81
CA ASN A 1118 -17.33 -16.10 -14.62
C ASN A 1118 -17.99 -17.03 -15.63
N SER A 1119 -17.48 -17.08 -16.87
CA SER A 1119 -18.06 -17.86 -17.98
C SER A 1119 -17.74 -19.35 -17.93
N ASN A 1120 -16.69 -19.75 -17.21
CA ASN A 1120 -16.27 -21.15 -17.13
C ASN A 1120 -17.37 -22.05 -16.55
N ILE A 1121 -17.72 -23.13 -17.24
CA ILE A 1121 -18.75 -24.07 -16.78
C ILE A 1121 -18.20 -24.91 -15.61
N VAL A 1122 -18.98 -25.00 -14.53
CA VAL A 1122 -18.66 -25.73 -13.31
C VAL A 1122 -19.29 -27.12 -13.28
N TYR A 1123 -20.62 -27.19 -13.44
CA TYR A 1123 -21.40 -28.40 -13.23
C TYR A 1123 -22.76 -28.27 -13.92
N ARG A 1124 -23.20 -29.29 -14.69
CA ARG A 1124 -24.48 -29.32 -15.44
C ARG A 1124 -24.82 -27.96 -16.07
N ASN A 1125 -23.93 -27.47 -16.93
CA ASN A 1125 -24.00 -26.20 -17.68
C ASN A 1125 -24.05 -24.89 -16.83
N LEU A 1126 -23.99 -24.94 -15.50
CA LEU A 1126 -23.87 -23.75 -14.66
C LEU A 1126 -22.49 -23.09 -14.85
N SER A 1127 -22.46 -21.83 -15.27
CA SER A 1127 -21.25 -21.00 -15.26
C SER A 1127 -20.77 -20.72 -13.84
N THR A 1128 -19.49 -20.37 -13.66
CA THR A 1128 -18.88 -20.05 -12.36
C THR A 1128 -19.68 -19.00 -11.58
N TYR A 1129 -20.17 -17.95 -12.26
CA TYR A 1129 -21.02 -16.96 -11.61
C TYR A 1129 -22.37 -17.55 -11.15
N CYS A 1130 -23.03 -18.34 -12.00
CA CYS A 1130 -24.30 -18.99 -11.63
C CYS A 1130 -24.12 -20.04 -10.52
N TYR A 1131 -22.99 -20.73 -10.48
CA TYR A 1131 -22.66 -21.70 -9.44
C TYR A 1131 -22.32 -21.03 -8.10
N ILE A 1132 -21.51 -19.96 -8.10
CA ILE A 1132 -21.29 -19.11 -6.91
C ILE A 1132 -22.63 -18.56 -6.41
N ARG A 1133 -23.50 -18.07 -7.30
CA ARG A 1133 -24.86 -17.62 -6.96
C ARG A 1133 -25.72 -18.73 -6.35
N LYS A 1134 -25.61 -19.97 -6.83
CA LYS A 1134 -26.30 -21.14 -6.25
C LYS A 1134 -25.79 -21.47 -4.84
N LEU A 1135 -24.46 -21.49 -4.64
CA LEU A 1135 -23.88 -21.76 -3.32
C LEU A 1135 -24.21 -20.66 -2.30
N VAL A 1136 -24.08 -19.38 -2.68
CA VAL A 1136 -24.46 -18.26 -1.79
C VAL A 1136 -25.95 -18.31 -1.47
N LYS A 1137 -26.82 -18.63 -2.44
CA LYS A 1137 -28.26 -18.84 -2.16
C LYS A 1137 -28.52 -19.98 -1.17
N LYS A 1138 -27.77 -21.08 -1.21
CA LYS A 1138 -27.92 -22.21 -0.27
C LYS A 1138 -27.52 -21.81 1.15
N GLU A 1139 -26.50 -20.97 1.29
CA GLU A 1139 -25.98 -20.48 2.58
C GLU A 1139 -26.69 -19.21 3.09
N LEU A 1140 -27.59 -18.62 2.29
CA LEU A 1140 -28.29 -17.38 2.63
C LEU A 1140 -29.25 -17.50 3.83
N PRO A 1141 -29.97 -18.60 4.07
CA PRO A 1141 -30.71 -18.79 5.32
C PRO A 1141 -29.80 -18.63 6.54
N THR A 1142 -28.60 -19.23 6.52
CA THR A 1142 -27.61 -19.13 7.61
C THR A 1142 -27.00 -17.73 7.79
N LEU A 1143 -27.23 -16.80 6.85
CA LEU A 1143 -27.00 -15.36 7.05
C LEU A 1143 -28.20 -14.71 7.77
N ILE A 1144 -29.43 -15.04 7.36
CA ILE A 1144 -30.68 -14.52 7.95
C ILE A 1144 -30.79 -14.97 9.41
N ASP A 1145 -30.51 -16.25 9.71
CA ASP A 1145 -30.50 -16.84 11.06
C ASP A 1145 -29.46 -16.20 12.00
N LYS A 1146 -28.48 -15.45 11.45
CA LYS A 1146 -27.47 -14.69 12.20
C LYS A 1146 -27.77 -13.19 12.28
N ILE A 1147 -28.81 -12.73 11.59
CA ILE A 1147 -29.36 -11.38 11.66
C ILE A 1147 -30.83 -11.53 12.09
N THR A 1148 -31.04 -12.27 13.19
CA THR A 1148 -32.33 -12.52 13.83
C THR A 1148 -32.89 -11.27 14.50
N ASP A 1149 -32.02 -10.46 15.10
CA ASP A 1149 -32.36 -9.19 15.74
C ASP A 1149 -33.12 -8.22 14.81
N PRO A 1150 -33.89 -7.26 15.37
CA PRO A 1150 -34.47 -6.17 14.59
C PRO A 1150 -33.36 -5.32 13.97
N ILE A 1151 -33.32 -5.27 12.63
CA ILE A 1151 -32.45 -4.33 11.92
C ILE A 1151 -33.00 -2.92 12.15
N MET A 1152 -32.13 -1.96 12.45
CA MET A 1152 -32.50 -0.55 12.63
C MET A 1152 -32.00 0.29 11.45
N THR A 1153 -32.81 1.26 11.03
CA THR A 1153 -32.46 2.25 10.00
C THR A 1153 -32.79 3.67 10.43
N ILE A 1154 -32.09 4.67 9.88
CA ILE A 1154 -32.49 6.07 10.06
C ILE A 1154 -33.40 6.54 8.93
N ARG A 1155 -34.51 7.17 9.29
CA ARG A 1155 -35.47 7.82 8.41
C ARG A 1155 -36.00 9.09 9.08
N ASN A 1156 -36.04 10.21 8.38
CA ASN A 1156 -36.55 11.50 8.90
C ASN A 1156 -35.95 11.86 10.29
N ASP A 1157 -34.64 11.68 10.44
CA ASP A 1157 -33.86 11.86 11.69
C ASP A 1157 -34.34 11.06 12.91
N LYS A 1158 -35.11 9.98 12.68
CA LYS A 1158 -35.50 8.98 13.67
C LYS A 1158 -34.96 7.60 13.30
N ILE A 1159 -34.72 6.80 14.33
CA ILE A 1159 -34.27 5.41 14.25
C ILE A 1159 -35.52 4.52 14.23
N GLU A 1160 -35.78 3.88 13.10
CA GLU A 1160 -36.95 3.00 12.89
C GLU A 1160 -36.48 1.54 12.81
N THR A 1161 -37.21 0.64 13.50
CA THR A 1161 -37.14 -0.80 13.26
C THR A 1161 -37.61 -1.07 11.83
N VAL A 1162 -36.77 -1.74 11.05
CA VAL A 1162 -37.04 -2.02 9.65
C VAL A 1162 -38.24 -2.97 9.50
N ASP A 1163 -39.26 -2.52 8.77
CA ASP A 1163 -40.46 -3.32 8.46
C ASP A 1163 -40.12 -4.62 7.68
N LYS A 1164 -41.02 -5.62 7.68
CA LYS A 1164 -40.75 -6.94 7.05
C LYS A 1164 -40.37 -6.85 5.57
N LYS A 1165 -40.97 -5.95 4.78
CA LYS A 1165 -40.71 -5.75 3.34
C LYS A 1165 -39.36 -5.05 3.15
N THR A 1166 -39.03 -4.05 3.95
CA THR A 1166 -37.72 -3.37 3.89
C THR A 1166 -36.59 -4.25 4.45
N ARG A 1167 -36.87 -5.15 5.43
CA ARG A 1167 -35.90 -6.14 5.94
C ARG A 1167 -35.54 -7.14 4.85
N ILE A 1168 -36.52 -7.60 4.07
CA ILE A 1168 -36.28 -8.41 2.87
C ILE A 1168 -35.46 -7.61 1.84
N LYS A 1169 -35.79 -6.34 1.56
CA LYS A 1169 -34.99 -5.46 0.68
C LYS A 1169 -33.52 -5.34 1.12
N ILE A 1170 -33.24 -5.28 2.44
CA ILE A 1170 -31.88 -5.28 2.99
C ILE A 1170 -31.20 -6.63 2.77
N LEU A 1171 -31.86 -7.74 3.11
CA LEU A 1171 -31.31 -9.10 2.98
C LEU A 1171 -31.04 -9.49 1.51
N ASP A 1172 -31.89 -9.08 0.56
CA ASP A 1172 -31.67 -9.26 -0.88
C ASP A 1172 -30.46 -8.45 -1.39
N LYS A 1173 -30.28 -7.23 -0.88
CA LYS A 1173 -29.08 -6.41 -1.17
C LYS A 1173 -27.82 -7.04 -0.59
N LEU A 1174 -27.87 -7.52 0.65
CA LEU A 1174 -26.77 -8.26 1.28
C LEU A 1174 -26.43 -9.53 0.49
N GLY A 1175 -27.42 -10.35 0.13
CA GLY A 1175 -27.21 -11.52 -0.72
C GLY A 1175 -26.58 -11.18 -2.07
N SER A 1176 -27.01 -10.08 -2.68
CA SER A 1176 -26.45 -9.55 -3.94
C SER A 1176 -24.99 -9.10 -3.80
N ASP A 1177 -24.65 -8.39 -2.72
CA ASP A 1177 -23.29 -7.96 -2.42
C ASP A 1177 -22.39 -9.15 -2.05
N LEU A 1178 -22.87 -10.15 -1.30
CA LEU A 1178 -22.14 -11.38 -0.98
C LEU A 1178 -21.78 -12.16 -2.24
N ILE A 1179 -22.70 -12.28 -3.20
CA ILE A 1179 -22.41 -12.86 -4.52
C ILE A 1179 -21.33 -12.05 -5.23
N ALA A 1180 -21.42 -10.71 -5.23
CA ALA A 1180 -20.48 -9.84 -5.93
C ALA A 1180 -19.06 -9.85 -5.30
N ILE A 1181 -18.98 -9.84 -3.97
CA ILE A 1181 -17.73 -9.92 -3.20
C ILE A 1181 -17.09 -11.29 -3.38
N THR A 1182 -17.83 -12.38 -3.16
CA THR A 1182 -17.33 -13.76 -3.34
C THR A 1182 -16.84 -13.98 -4.77
N THR A 1183 -17.58 -13.52 -5.78
CA THR A 1183 -17.15 -13.57 -7.20
C THR A 1183 -15.87 -12.75 -7.44
N SER A 1184 -15.76 -11.58 -6.82
CA SER A 1184 -14.57 -10.73 -6.91
C SER A 1184 -13.35 -11.39 -6.26
N SER A 1185 -13.50 -12.01 -5.10
CA SER A 1185 -12.41 -12.72 -4.42
C SER A 1185 -12.02 -14.02 -5.12
N TYR A 1186 -12.98 -14.78 -5.66
CA TYR A 1186 -12.68 -15.93 -6.53
C TYR A 1186 -11.92 -15.48 -7.79
N THR A 1187 -12.31 -14.34 -8.38
CA THR A 1187 -11.56 -13.70 -9.46
C THR A 1187 -10.15 -13.30 -9.02
N LYS A 1188 -9.97 -12.65 -7.86
CA LYS A 1188 -8.63 -12.30 -7.32
C LYS A 1188 -7.77 -13.54 -7.09
N LEU A 1189 -8.35 -14.65 -6.64
CA LEU A 1189 -7.67 -15.92 -6.41
C LEU A 1189 -7.22 -16.55 -7.74
N CYS A 1190 -8.07 -16.55 -8.76
CA CYS A 1190 -7.70 -16.91 -10.14
C CYS A 1190 -6.63 -15.97 -10.72
N VAL A 1191 -6.73 -14.65 -10.53
CA VAL A 1191 -5.71 -13.66 -10.94
C VAL A 1191 -4.37 -13.91 -10.25
N LYS A 1192 -4.36 -14.21 -8.95
CA LYS A 1192 -3.14 -14.51 -8.18
C LYS A 1192 -2.46 -15.78 -8.72
N LYS A 1193 -3.26 -16.81 -9.01
CA LYS A 1193 -2.80 -18.08 -9.59
C LYS A 1193 -2.31 -17.89 -11.05
N TYR A 1194 -3.01 -17.11 -11.87
CA TYR A 1194 -2.57 -16.68 -13.20
C TYR A 1194 -1.25 -15.88 -13.16
N LYS A 1195 -1.13 -14.85 -12.30
CA LYS A 1195 0.10 -14.05 -12.16
C LYS A 1195 1.29 -14.92 -11.72
N SER A 1196 1.06 -15.92 -10.86
CA SER A 1196 2.05 -16.95 -10.53
C SER A 1196 2.50 -17.73 -11.78
N LYS A 1197 1.56 -18.24 -12.60
CA LYS A 1197 1.89 -18.94 -13.86
C LYS A 1197 2.60 -18.04 -14.88
N ASN A 1198 2.16 -16.78 -15.04
CA ASN A 1198 2.74 -15.85 -16.03
C ASN A 1198 4.16 -15.40 -15.62
N ARG A 1199 4.42 -15.16 -14.32
CA ARG A 1199 5.79 -14.95 -13.83
C ARG A 1199 6.68 -16.15 -14.15
N GLN A 1200 6.20 -17.38 -13.95
CA GLN A 1200 6.91 -18.60 -14.33
C GLN A 1200 7.21 -18.62 -15.84
N SER A 1201 6.21 -18.43 -16.73
CA SER A 1201 6.44 -18.43 -18.18
C SER A 1201 7.34 -17.29 -18.68
N LYS A 1202 7.33 -16.11 -18.05
CA LYS A 1202 8.26 -15.02 -18.39
C LYS A 1202 9.70 -15.33 -18.01
N ILE A 1203 9.93 -16.00 -16.87
CA ILE A 1203 11.28 -16.45 -16.48
C ILE A 1203 11.84 -17.42 -17.52
N TYR A 1204 11.05 -18.41 -17.96
CA TYR A 1204 11.46 -19.36 -19.01
C TYR A 1204 11.75 -18.68 -20.36
N LEU A 1205 10.98 -17.66 -20.75
CA LEU A 1205 11.25 -16.90 -21.97
C LEU A 1205 12.50 -16.01 -21.84
N GLY A 1206 12.79 -15.50 -20.64
CA GLY A 1206 14.01 -14.73 -20.36
C GLY A 1206 15.28 -15.59 -20.43
N THR A 1207 15.27 -16.76 -19.78
CA THR A 1207 16.41 -17.69 -19.81
C THR A 1207 16.71 -18.17 -21.23
N ASN A 1208 15.68 -18.46 -22.02
CA ASN A 1208 15.83 -18.88 -23.42
C ASN A 1208 16.28 -17.75 -24.35
N LYS A 1209 16.23 -16.48 -23.94
CA LYS A 1209 16.77 -15.37 -24.73
C LYS A 1209 18.23 -15.08 -24.40
N LEU A 1210 18.66 -15.34 -23.16
CA LEU A 1210 20.07 -15.29 -22.75
C LEU A 1210 20.89 -16.46 -23.35
N SER A 1211 20.29 -17.65 -23.50
CA SER A 1211 20.92 -18.81 -24.16
C SER A 1211 20.95 -18.75 -25.69
N ASN A 1212 20.65 -17.58 -26.27
CA ASN A 1212 20.63 -17.29 -27.70
C ASN A 1212 21.35 -15.95 -27.99
N ILE A 1213 22.20 -15.51 -27.05
CA ILE A 1213 22.98 -14.27 -27.05
C ILE A 1213 24.41 -14.61 -26.59
N ASN A 1214 24.54 -15.60 -25.70
CA ASN A 1214 25.63 -16.57 -25.72
C ASN A 1214 25.32 -17.70 -26.70
#